data_AF-A0A8T8I8U2-F1
#
_entry.id   AF-A0A8T8I8U2-F1
#
_cell.length_a   1.000
_cell.length_b   1.000
_cell.length_c   1.000
_cell.angle_alpha   90.00
_cell.angle_beta   90.00
_cell.angle_gamma   90.00
#
_symmetry.space_group_name_H-M   'P 1'
#
loop_
_entity.id
_entity.type
_entity.pdbx_description
1 polymer ?
#
loop_
_entity_poly.entity_id
_entity_poly.type
_entity_poly.pdbx_seq_one_letter_code
_entity_poly.pdbx_strand_id
1 'polypeptide(L)'
;MTENVKNLGQDYDASQIQVLEGLEAVRKRPGMYIGSTSASGLHHLVWEIVDNSIDEALAGFATSIQIIINQDNSITVLDDGRGIPVDIQEKTGRPAVETVFTVLHAGGKFGGGGYKVSGGLHGVGASVVNALSKSLTVQVHRNGNIYEQSYTYGNVVEDLKIVGTTDKTGTQVHFVPDETIFTETTIYDFNRLMTRVRELAFLNKGLRIVIEDKRENQQQVKEFHYEGGISSYIDYLNEGKVVLFDDPIYIEGEQDNIQVEVALQYNDSYYGDILSFTNNIHTHEGGTHEQGVRTALTRVINDYAKKSKLIKENEDNLTGDDVREGLMCVVSIKHPNPQFEGQTKTKLGNSDARKVTERLFATYFEKFLLENPQVAKKIVEKGILASKARQAAKRAREMTRKKSGLEISNLPGKLADCSSKEAELCELFIVEGDSAGGSAKQGRSRMYQAILPIRGKILNVEKATLHKILENEEIRSLFTAMGTGFGAEFDVSKARYHKLVIMTDADVDGAHIRTLLLTLFYRYMRPLVEAGYVYIAQPPLYQVKQGKVVKYLASDTELKEYLETLPSTPKPSIQRYKGLGEMDKEQLWETTMNPENRRMLKVSVADAAEADKVLDMLMGDRVEPRRKFIEDNAKYVQNLDV
;
A
#
# COMPACT_ATOMS: atom_id res chain seq x y z
N MET A 1 34.33 -0.26 38.96
CA MET A 1 34.03 -0.37 37.51
C MET A 1 34.63 0.84 36.79
N THR A 2 35.95 1.02 36.85
CA THR A 2 36.60 2.30 36.49
C THR A 2 37.97 2.11 35.84
N GLU A 3 38.16 1.04 35.06
CA GLU A 3 39.39 0.88 34.26
C GLU A 3 39.18 0.43 32.80
N ASN A 4 37.97 0.02 32.38
CA ASN A 4 37.76 -0.48 31.01
C ASN A 4 37.23 0.54 29.98
N VAL A 5 37.14 1.84 30.32
CA VAL A 5 36.68 2.88 29.37
C VAL A 5 37.85 3.68 28.76
N LYS A 6 39.09 3.44 29.19
CA LYS A 6 40.24 4.28 28.79
C LYS A 6 40.97 3.89 27.49
N ASN A 7 40.52 2.86 26.76
CA ASN A 7 41.21 2.36 25.54
C ASN A 7 40.36 2.38 24.25
N LEU A 8 39.38 3.29 24.16
CA LEU A 8 38.59 3.51 22.92
C LEU A 8 38.65 4.95 22.40
N GLY A 9 39.63 5.73 22.85
CA GLY A 9 40.03 6.95 22.16
C GLY A 9 41.04 6.61 21.08
N GLN A 10 40.62 5.95 19.99
CA GLN A 10 41.36 6.12 18.74
C GLN A 10 41.24 7.59 18.36
N ASP A 11 42.36 8.23 18.04
CA ASP A 11 42.43 9.63 17.61
C ASP A 11 41.40 9.87 16.50
N TYR A 12 40.27 10.50 16.84
CA TYR A 12 39.27 10.98 15.89
C TYR A 12 39.81 12.25 15.25
N ASP A 13 40.70 12.05 14.27
CA ASP A 13 41.31 13.11 13.50
C ASP A 13 40.60 13.28 12.13
N ALA A 14 41.02 14.31 11.39
CA ALA A 14 40.42 14.62 10.08
C ALA A 14 40.56 13.48 9.06
N SER A 15 41.51 12.55 9.23
CA SER A 15 41.71 11.41 8.31
C SER A 15 40.64 10.33 8.47
N GLN A 16 39.90 10.32 9.58
CA GLN A 16 38.75 9.44 9.79
C GLN A 16 37.45 9.97 9.17
N ILE A 17 37.44 11.21 8.66
CA ILE A 17 36.31 11.77 7.91
C ILE A 17 36.37 11.24 6.48
N GLN A 18 35.55 10.22 6.21
CA GLN A 18 35.41 9.67 4.86
C GLN A 18 34.39 10.48 4.05
N VAL A 19 34.88 11.17 3.01
CA VAL A 19 34.03 11.79 1.98
C VAL A 19 33.76 10.74 0.91
N LEU A 20 32.48 10.51 0.61
CA LEU A 20 32.06 9.62 -0.47
C LEU A 20 31.80 10.47 -1.71
N GLU A 21 32.51 10.21 -2.80
CA GLU A 21 32.39 10.96 -4.03
C GLU A 21 31.43 10.27 -5.02
N GLY A 22 30.74 11.07 -5.85
CA GLY A 22 29.85 10.58 -6.90
C GLY A 22 28.75 9.64 -6.38
N LEU A 23 28.66 8.46 -6.97
CA LEU A 23 27.61 7.47 -6.68
C LEU A 23 27.97 6.48 -5.57
N GLU A 24 29.17 6.57 -4.98
CA GLU A 24 29.57 5.71 -3.86
C GLU A 24 28.67 5.90 -2.64
N ALA A 25 28.23 7.13 -2.39
CA ALA A 25 27.29 7.44 -1.31
C ALA A 25 25.97 6.67 -1.44
N VAL A 26 25.46 6.55 -2.66
CA VAL A 26 24.22 5.81 -2.97
C VAL A 26 24.41 4.32 -2.69
N ARG A 27 25.52 3.73 -3.18
CA ARG A 27 25.81 2.30 -2.98
C ARG A 27 26.04 1.94 -1.52
N LYS A 28 26.64 2.83 -0.73
CA LYS A 28 26.89 2.60 0.70
C LYS A 28 25.63 2.75 1.56
N ARG A 29 24.66 3.57 1.13
CA ARG A 29 23.39 3.80 1.86
C ARG A 29 22.17 3.79 0.94
N PRO A 30 21.87 2.66 0.26
CA PRO A 30 20.82 2.58 -0.75
C PRO A 30 19.43 2.90 -0.18
N GLY A 31 19.12 2.47 1.04
CA GLY A 31 17.83 2.71 1.67
C GLY A 31 17.44 4.19 1.82
N MET A 32 18.42 5.11 1.86
CA MET A 32 18.13 6.56 1.89
C MET A 32 17.56 7.08 0.56
N TYR A 33 17.85 6.40 -0.55
CA TYR A 33 17.47 6.82 -1.90
C TYR A 33 16.25 6.05 -2.41
N ILE A 34 16.18 4.73 -2.13
CA ILE A 34 15.12 3.83 -2.65
C ILE A 34 14.23 3.24 -1.54
N GLY A 35 14.35 3.73 -0.31
CA GLY A 35 13.57 3.30 0.86
C GLY A 35 14.07 2.00 1.50
N SER A 36 14.26 0.93 0.72
CA SER A 36 14.76 -0.36 1.22
C SER A 36 15.63 -1.08 0.18
N THR A 37 16.34 -2.12 0.58
CA THR A 37 17.03 -3.07 -0.34
C THR A 37 16.25 -4.38 -0.50
N SER A 38 14.98 -4.38 -0.11
CA SER A 38 14.06 -5.50 -0.28
C SER A 38 13.39 -5.45 -1.65
N ALA A 39 12.44 -6.36 -1.89
CA ALA A 39 11.60 -6.34 -3.09
C ALA A 39 10.99 -4.95 -3.38
N SER A 40 10.64 -4.18 -2.35
CA SER A 40 10.07 -2.83 -2.57
C SER A 40 11.06 -1.87 -3.23
N GLY A 41 12.30 -1.80 -2.75
CA GLY A 41 13.33 -0.97 -3.36
C GLY A 41 13.76 -1.46 -4.73
N LEU A 42 13.76 -2.78 -4.96
CA LEU A 42 14.04 -3.35 -6.27
C LEU A 42 13.04 -2.85 -7.33
N HIS A 43 11.74 -2.91 -7.03
CA HIS A 43 10.70 -2.39 -7.94
C HIS A 43 10.78 -0.88 -8.09
N HIS A 44 11.23 -0.17 -7.06
CA HIS A 44 11.43 1.28 -7.12
C HIS A 44 12.45 1.71 -8.18
N LEU A 45 13.46 0.89 -8.48
CA LEU A 45 14.39 1.16 -9.59
C LEU A 45 13.67 1.25 -10.93
N VAL A 46 12.67 0.38 -11.16
CA VAL A 46 11.85 0.40 -12.38
C VAL A 46 11.07 1.72 -12.46
N TRP A 47 10.48 2.15 -11.35
CA TRP A 47 9.69 3.38 -11.28
C TRP A 47 10.49 4.63 -11.56
N GLU A 48 11.73 4.72 -11.10
CA GLU A 48 12.59 5.88 -11.38
C GLU A 48 12.91 6.04 -12.88
N ILE A 49 12.92 4.95 -13.65
CA ILE A 49 13.08 5.01 -15.11
C ILE A 49 11.74 5.27 -15.80
N VAL A 50 10.68 4.52 -15.43
CA VAL A 50 9.34 4.68 -16.01
C VAL A 50 8.80 6.09 -15.79
N ASP A 51 9.01 6.69 -14.61
CA ASP A 51 8.55 8.04 -14.30
C ASP A 51 9.20 9.10 -15.20
N ASN A 52 10.45 8.90 -15.65
CA ASN A 52 11.09 9.79 -16.63
C ASN A 52 10.43 9.68 -18.01
N SER A 53 10.10 8.46 -18.44
CA SER A 53 9.35 8.24 -19.68
C SER A 53 7.93 8.81 -19.61
N ILE A 54 7.28 8.72 -18.44
CA ILE A 54 5.98 9.37 -18.17
C ILE A 54 6.10 10.89 -18.21
N ASP A 55 7.18 11.48 -17.70
CA ASP A 55 7.40 12.92 -17.77
C ASP A 55 7.53 13.41 -19.23
N GLU A 56 8.10 12.61 -20.15
CA GLU A 56 8.09 12.88 -21.60
C GLU A 56 6.68 12.81 -22.19
N ALA A 57 5.85 11.88 -21.74
CA ALA A 57 4.45 11.79 -22.13
C ALA A 57 3.63 13.00 -21.62
N LEU A 58 3.84 13.41 -20.36
CA LEU A 58 3.21 14.60 -19.78
C LEU A 58 3.60 15.90 -20.52
N ALA A 59 4.82 15.94 -21.07
CA ALA A 59 5.28 17.03 -21.90
C ALA A 59 4.73 16.96 -23.35
N GLY A 60 3.97 15.92 -23.70
CA GLY A 60 3.32 15.72 -25.00
C GLY A 60 4.24 15.14 -26.08
N PHE A 61 5.37 14.56 -25.71
CA PHE A 61 6.35 14.03 -26.67
C PHE A 61 6.36 12.51 -26.79
N ALA A 62 5.88 11.78 -25.78
CA ALA A 62 5.78 10.32 -25.81
C ALA A 62 4.31 9.89 -25.87
N THR A 63 4.03 8.83 -26.64
CA THR A 63 2.71 8.20 -26.77
C THR A 63 2.71 6.73 -26.39
N SER A 64 3.90 6.11 -26.28
CA SER A 64 4.04 4.69 -25.98
C SER A 64 5.24 4.43 -25.07
N ILE A 65 5.01 3.65 -24.00
CA ILE A 65 6.05 3.15 -23.10
C ILE A 65 5.98 1.62 -23.06
N GLN A 66 7.13 0.95 -23.12
CA GLN A 66 7.23 -0.50 -23.00
C GLN A 66 8.18 -0.88 -21.86
N ILE A 67 7.73 -1.78 -20.99
CA ILE A 67 8.50 -2.31 -19.86
C ILE A 67 8.64 -3.81 -20.06
N ILE A 68 9.86 -4.32 -20.06
CA ILE A 68 10.17 -5.72 -20.34
C ILE A 68 10.95 -6.30 -19.17
N ILE A 69 10.44 -7.38 -18.59
CA ILE A 69 11.20 -8.26 -17.70
C ILE A 69 11.86 -9.32 -18.58
N ASN A 70 13.19 -9.26 -18.70
CA ASN A 70 13.93 -10.19 -19.54
C ASN A 70 14.13 -11.55 -18.85
N GLN A 71 14.60 -12.55 -19.60
CA GLN A 71 14.81 -13.92 -19.12
C GLN A 71 15.78 -14.00 -17.93
N ASP A 72 16.75 -13.10 -17.85
CA ASP A 72 17.75 -13.00 -16.80
C ASP A 72 17.29 -12.13 -15.60
N ASN A 73 16.00 -11.80 -15.51
CA ASN A 73 15.42 -10.83 -14.56
C ASN A 73 15.98 -9.41 -14.69
N SER A 74 16.66 -9.04 -15.79
CA SER A 74 16.95 -7.63 -16.08
C SER A 74 15.70 -6.89 -16.56
N ILE A 75 15.72 -5.57 -16.47
CA ILE A 75 14.60 -4.71 -16.89
C ILE A 75 15.02 -3.88 -18.10
N THR A 76 14.16 -3.81 -19.10
CA THR A 76 14.27 -2.85 -20.20
C THR A 76 13.05 -1.94 -20.20
N VAL A 77 13.26 -0.62 -20.21
CA VAL A 77 12.21 0.39 -20.41
C VAL A 77 12.49 1.13 -21.70
N LEU A 78 11.47 1.23 -22.57
CA LEU A 78 11.53 1.97 -23.83
C LEU A 78 10.44 3.03 -23.86
N ASP A 79 10.76 4.22 -24.34
CA ASP A 79 9.79 5.25 -24.70
C ASP A 79 10.04 5.78 -26.11
N ASP A 80 9.02 6.41 -26.68
CA ASP A 80 9.04 7.09 -27.98
C ASP A 80 9.15 8.62 -27.84
N GLY A 81 9.66 9.11 -26.70
CA GLY A 81 9.82 10.53 -26.42
C GLY A 81 10.92 11.22 -27.23
N ARG A 82 11.40 12.38 -26.75
CA ARG A 82 12.45 13.16 -27.46
C ARG A 82 13.84 12.49 -27.44
N GLY A 83 14.06 11.55 -26.52
CA GLY A 83 15.38 11.02 -26.20
C GLY A 83 16.19 11.95 -25.29
N ILE A 84 16.90 11.38 -24.31
CA ILE A 84 17.80 12.14 -23.41
C ILE A 84 18.81 12.95 -24.24
N PRO A 85 19.12 14.22 -23.90
CA PRO A 85 20.10 15.00 -24.65
C PRO A 85 21.47 14.32 -24.72
N VAL A 86 22.05 14.29 -25.92
CA VAL A 86 23.37 13.69 -26.20
C VAL A 86 24.49 14.72 -26.34
N ASP A 87 24.11 16.00 -26.42
CA ASP A 87 25.04 17.13 -26.52
C ASP A 87 25.86 17.27 -25.23
N ILE A 88 27.01 17.94 -25.33
CA ILE A 88 27.89 18.19 -24.19
C ILE A 88 27.24 19.18 -23.23
N GLN A 89 27.19 18.82 -21.95
CA GLN A 89 26.70 19.67 -20.88
C GLN A 89 27.82 20.61 -20.41
N GLU A 90 27.58 21.93 -20.40
CA GLU A 90 28.63 22.95 -20.19
C GLU A 90 29.38 22.85 -18.85
N LYS A 91 28.72 22.44 -17.76
CA LYS A 91 29.30 22.36 -16.41
C LYS A 91 30.12 21.09 -16.20
N THR A 92 29.71 19.96 -16.77
CA THR A 92 30.42 18.68 -16.61
C THR A 92 31.44 18.45 -17.71
N GLY A 93 31.29 19.11 -18.87
CA GLY A 93 32.13 18.88 -20.05
C GLY A 93 31.94 17.49 -20.66
N ARG A 94 30.90 16.76 -20.26
CA ARG A 94 30.57 15.40 -20.70
C ARG A 94 29.19 15.39 -21.36
N PRO A 95 28.85 14.34 -22.16
CA PRO A 95 27.51 14.21 -22.72
C PRO A 95 26.43 14.30 -21.64
N ALA A 96 25.32 14.97 -21.94
CA ALA A 96 24.25 15.16 -20.97
C ALA A 96 23.63 13.82 -20.50
N VAL A 97 23.55 12.82 -21.38
CA VAL A 97 23.16 11.44 -21.00
C VAL A 97 24.08 10.87 -19.92
N GLU A 98 25.39 11.00 -20.06
CA GLU A 98 26.35 10.57 -19.05
C GLU A 98 26.12 11.31 -17.73
N THR A 99 25.92 12.62 -17.81
CA THR A 99 25.70 13.47 -16.64
C THR A 99 24.45 13.04 -15.86
N VAL A 100 23.35 12.71 -16.54
CA VAL A 100 22.10 12.24 -15.92
C VAL A 100 22.28 10.91 -15.18
N PHE A 101 23.14 10.02 -15.66
CA PHE A 101 23.36 8.70 -15.06
C PHE A 101 24.52 8.65 -14.05
N THR A 102 25.37 9.68 -13.97
CA THR A 102 26.58 9.65 -13.11
C THR A 102 26.61 10.75 -12.05
N VAL A 103 25.83 11.83 -12.20
CA VAL A 103 25.84 12.97 -11.30
C VAL A 103 24.50 13.07 -10.57
N LEU A 104 24.53 13.06 -9.24
CA LEU A 104 23.34 13.31 -8.42
C LEU A 104 22.83 14.74 -8.62
N HIS A 105 21.51 14.90 -8.60
CA HIS A 105 20.83 16.19 -8.80
C HIS A 105 21.09 16.82 -10.18
N ALA A 106 21.35 15.99 -11.18
CA ALA A 106 21.51 16.42 -12.56
C ALA A 106 20.26 16.05 -13.39
N GLY A 107 19.59 17.06 -13.96
CA GLY A 107 18.46 16.83 -14.85
C GLY A 107 17.80 18.12 -15.32
N GLY A 108 17.07 18.05 -16.43
CA GLY A 108 16.33 19.19 -17.01
C GLY A 108 15.14 19.69 -16.18
N LYS A 109 14.90 19.07 -15.02
CA LYS A 109 13.75 19.31 -14.13
C LYS A 109 13.94 20.52 -13.20
N PHE A 110 15.17 21.02 -13.04
CA PHE A 110 15.49 22.13 -12.13
C PHE A 110 15.51 23.53 -12.77
N GLY A 111 15.53 23.60 -14.10
CA GLY A 111 15.76 24.85 -14.85
C GLY A 111 14.50 25.48 -15.47
N GLY A 112 13.31 24.95 -15.20
CA GLY A 112 12.04 25.43 -15.75
C GLY A 112 11.84 25.23 -17.27
N GLY A 113 12.89 24.91 -18.03
CA GLY A 113 12.82 24.77 -19.49
C GLY A 113 12.53 23.37 -20.03
N GLY A 114 12.79 22.30 -19.27
CA GLY A 114 12.68 20.91 -19.75
C GLY A 114 11.29 20.27 -19.59
N TYR A 115 10.63 20.53 -18.46
CA TYR A 115 9.32 19.98 -18.08
C TYR A 115 8.54 21.00 -17.24
N LYS A 116 7.28 21.30 -17.60
CA LYS A 116 6.40 22.21 -16.83
C LYS A 116 5.84 21.53 -15.56
N VAL A 117 5.65 20.22 -15.61
CA VAL A 117 5.19 19.34 -14.52
C VAL A 117 5.97 18.04 -14.60
N SER A 118 6.42 17.49 -13.47
CA SER A 118 7.09 16.19 -13.42
C SER A 118 6.86 15.46 -12.08
N GLY A 119 6.86 14.12 -12.10
CA GLY A 119 6.83 13.29 -10.88
C GLY A 119 8.19 13.20 -10.19
N GLY A 120 9.28 13.23 -10.97
CA GLY A 120 10.65 13.16 -10.44
C GLY A 120 11.21 14.54 -10.07
N LEU A 121 11.25 14.89 -8.78
CA LEU A 121 11.61 16.25 -8.34
C LEU A 121 13.09 16.45 -8.00
N HIS A 122 13.82 15.36 -7.77
CA HIS A 122 15.13 15.41 -7.12
C HIS A 122 16.31 15.19 -8.07
N GLY A 123 16.06 14.83 -9.34
CA GLY A 123 17.11 14.60 -10.35
C GLY A 123 18.17 13.58 -9.93
N VAL A 124 17.78 12.59 -9.13
CA VAL A 124 18.69 11.50 -8.68
C VAL A 124 18.29 10.14 -9.23
N GLY A 125 17.05 9.95 -9.70
CA GLY A 125 16.48 8.66 -10.08
C GLY A 125 17.37 7.80 -10.98
N ALA A 126 17.62 8.26 -12.21
CA ALA A 126 18.43 7.53 -13.19
C ALA A 126 19.84 7.20 -12.68
N SER A 127 20.48 8.15 -11.99
CA SER A 127 21.81 7.95 -11.40
C SER A 127 21.81 6.94 -10.24
N VAL A 128 20.73 6.88 -9.45
CA VAL A 128 20.55 5.87 -8.39
C VAL A 128 20.34 4.49 -9.00
N VAL A 129 19.54 4.39 -10.07
CA VAL A 129 19.38 3.12 -10.81
C VAL A 129 20.72 2.63 -11.34
N ASN A 130 21.51 3.51 -11.94
CA ASN A 130 22.87 3.17 -12.39
C ASN A 130 23.78 2.72 -11.24
N ALA A 131 23.79 3.47 -10.14
CA ALA A 131 24.59 3.15 -8.96
C ALA A 131 24.25 1.77 -8.38
N LEU A 132 22.97 1.40 -8.37
CA LEU A 132 22.45 0.17 -7.76
C LEU A 132 22.30 -0.99 -8.76
N SER A 133 22.81 -0.81 -9.97
CA SER A 133 22.85 -1.84 -11.00
C SER A 133 24.26 -2.40 -11.17
N LYS A 134 24.35 -3.71 -11.42
CA LYS A 134 25.59 -4.36 -11.84
C LYS A 134 26.03 -3.83 -13.20
N SER A 135 25.10 -3.78 -14.15
CA SER A 135 25.29 -3.17 -15.46
C SER A 135 24.05 -2.38 -15.86
N LEU A 136 24.28 -1.31 -16.62
CA LEU A 136 23.23 -0.49 -17.21
C LEU A 136 23.66 -0.03 -18.60
N THR A 137 22.76 -0.08 -19.57
CA THR A 137 22.99 0.37 -20.94
C THR A 137 21.86 1.29 -21.36
N VAL A 138 22.22 2.44 -21.92
CA VAL A 138 21.28 3.44 -22.44
C VAL A 138 21.47 3.56 -23.92
N GLN A 139 20.39 3.42 -24.67
CA GLN A 139 20.33 3.75 -26.09
C GLN A 139 19.40 4.96 -26.29
N VAL A 140 19.91 6.01 -26.92
CA VAL A 140 19.14 7.22 -27.24
C VAL A 140 18.95 7.28 -28.75
N HIS A 141 17.70 7.32 -29.19
CA HIS A 141 17.33 7.53 -30.58
C HIS A 141 17.06 9.01 -30.78
N ARG A 142 17.96 9.71 -31.46
CA ARG A 142 17.89 11.17 -31.65
C ARG A 142 18.73 11.60 -32.85
N ASN A 143 18.34 12.68 -33.52
CA ASN A 143 19.11 13.26 -34.65
C ASN A 143 19.45 12.24 -35.77
N GLY A 144 18.59 11.25 -36.02
CA GLY A 144 18.80 10.21 -37.03
C GLY A 144 19.76 9.08 -36.64
N ASN A 145 20.30 9.10 -35.41
CA ASN A 145 21.30 8.16 -34.92
C ASN A 145 20.83 7.42 -33.66
N ILE A 146 21.41 6.24 -33.44
CA ILE A 146 21.31 5.46 -32.21
C ILE A 146 22.61 5.68 -31.45
N TYR A 147 22.54 6.43 -30.35
CA TYR A 147 23.66 6.63 -29.44
C TYR A 147 23.59 5.61 -28.32
N GLU A 148 24.72 5.02 -27.93
CA GLU A 148 24.79 4.04 -26.85
C GLU A 148 25.87 4.40 -25.84
N GLN A 149 25.55 4.26 -24.56
CA GLN A 149 26.52 4.29 -23.47
C GLN A 149 26.24 3.17 -22.46
N SER A 150 27.30 2.56 -21.94
CA SER A 150 27.24 1.47 -20.98
C SER A 150 27.95 1.83 -19.68
N TYR A 151 27.40 1.31 -18.58
CA TYR A 151 27.87 1.56 -17.22
C TYR A 151 27.98 0.24 -16.44
N THR A 152 28.83 0.22 -15.43
CA THR A 152 29.02 -0.90 -14.51
C THR A 152 29.23 -0.37 -13.10
N TYR A 153 28.36 -0.79 -12.17
CA TYR A 153 28.33 -0.29 -10.78
C TYR A 153 28.32 1.24 -10.66
N GLY A 154 27.59 1.93 -11.55
CA GLY A 154 27.53 3.39 -11.61
C GLY A 154 28.63 4.07 -12.44
N ASN A 155 29.67 3.34 -12.84
CA ASN A 155 30.82 3.90 -13.55
C ASN A 155 30.67 3.77 -15.06
N VAL A 156 31.11 4.77 -15.82
CA VAL A 156 31.15 4.76 -17.28
C VAL A 156 32.14 3.69 -17.76
N VAL A 157 31.70 2.79 -18.65
CA VAL A 157 32.58 1.77 -19.26
C VAL A 157 33.24 2.33 -20.53
N GLU A 158 32.45 2.98 -21.38
CA GLU A 158 32.90 3.58 -22.64
C GLU A 158 32.25 4.95 -22.86
N ASP A 159 32.92 5.82 -23.61
CA ASP A 159 32.36 7.09 -24.07
C ASP A 159 31.15 6.85 -24.99
N LEU A 160 30.22 7.83 -25.02
CA LEU A 160 29.02 7.78 -25.86
C LEU A 160 29.39 7.58 -27.33
N LYS A 161 28.88 6.50 -27.94
CA LYS A 161 29.18 6.12 -29.33
C LYS A 161 27.91 6.01 -30.16
N ILE A 162 28.02 6.21 -31.47
CA ILE A 162 26.94 5.93 -32.42
C ILE A 162 27.05 4.45 -32.83
N VAL A 163 26.00 3.67 -32.57
CA VAL A 163 25.94 2.23 -32.88
C VAL A 163 25.06 1.91 -34.09
N GLY A 164 24.33 2.90 -34.62
CA GLY A 164 23.49 2.74 -35.79
C GLY A 164 22.73 4.00 -36.17
N THR A 165 21.90 3.91 -37.19
CA THR A 165 20.99 4.97 -37.66
C THR A 165 19.53 4.58 -37.40
N THR A 166 18.67 5.56 -37.20
CA THR A 166 17.24 5.35 -36.92
C THR A 166 16.40 6.49 -37.45
N ASP A 167 15.15 6.21 -37.82
CA ASP A 167 14.11 7.19 -38.16
C ASP A 167 13.21 7.53 -36.96
N LYS A 168 13.41 6.86 -35.82
CA LYS A 168 12.63 7.03 -34.59
C LYS A 168 13.32 7.97 -33.60
N THR A 169 12.55 8.45 -32.64
CA THR A 169 13.04 9.10 -31.42
C THR A 169 12.70 8.29 -30.19
N GLY A 170 13.40 8.53 -29.08
CA GLY A 170 13.10 7.90 -27.80
C GLY A 170 14.34 7.48 -27.01
N THR A 171 14.10 6.86 -25.87
CA THR A 171 15.15 6.29 -25.03
C THR A 171 14.84 4.84 -24.70
N GLN A 172 15.86 3.99 -24.73
CA GLN A 172 15.84 2.65 -24.17
C GLN A 172 16.85 2.58 -23.03
N VAL A 173 16.40 2.18 -21.84
CA VAL A 173 17.24 1.92 -20.68
C VAL A 173 17.13 0.46 -20.31
N HIS A 174 18.25 -0.24 -20.30
CA HIS A 174 18.36 -1.63 -19.87
C HIS A 174 19.25 -1.71 -18.63
N PHE A 175 18.81 -2.39 -17.57
CA PHE A 175 19.62 -2.53 -16.37
C PHE A 175 19.45 -3.87 -15.67
N VAL A 176 20.55 -4.31 -15.05
CA VAL A 176 20.64 -5.53 -14.24
C VAL A 176 20.88 -5.12 -12.78
N PRO A 177 19.96 -5.40 -11.84
CA PRO A 177 20.12 -5.00 -10.44
C PRO A 177 21.37 -5.66 -9.81
N ASP A 178 22.04 -4.97 -8.90
CA ASP A 178 23.24 -5.50 -8.22
C ASP A 178 22.87 -6.49 -7.12
N GLU A 179 23.14 -7.79 -7.37
CA GLU A 179 22.91 -8.88 -6.41
C GLU A 179 23.65 -8.72 -5.07
N THR A 180 24.70 -7.90 -5.00
CA THR A 180 25.42 -7.63 -3.73
C THR A 180 24.70 -6.62 -2.85
N ILE A 181 23.80 -5.82 -3.42
CA ILE A 181 22.99 -4.83 -2.71
C ILE A 181 21.60 -5.41 -2.39
N PHE A 182 20.98 -6.05 -3.40
CA PHE A 182 19.66 -6.67 -3.27
C PHE A 182 19.78 -8.14 -2.84
N THR A 183 20.16 -8.34 -1.58
CA THR A 183 20.44 -9.69 -1.03
C THR A 183 19.18 -10.52 -0.74
N GLU A 184 18.03 -9.87 -0.57
CA GLU A 184 16.76 -10.57 -0.33
C GLU A 184 16.18 -11.18 -1.61
N THR A 185 16.20 -10.43 -2.71
CA THR A 185 15.70 -10.89 -4.01
C THR A 185 16.18 -9.97 -5.14
N THR A 186 16.45 -10.57 -6.29
CA THR A 186 16.63 -9.88 -7.58
C THR A 186 15.51 -10.23 -8.56
N ILE A 187 14.49 -10.97 -8.11
CA ILE A 187 13.36 -11.43 -8.91
C ILE A 187 12.23 -10.40 -8.82
N TYR A 188 11.82 -9.89 -9.99
CA TYR A 188 10.71 -8.94 -10.11
C TYR A 188 9.34 -9.65 -10.03
N ASP A 189 8.39 -9.02 -9.37
CA ASP A 189 6.99 -9.43 -9.31
C ASP A 189 6.23 -8.75 -10.45
N PHE A 190 5.82 -9.56 -11.43
CA PHE A 190 5.08 -9.07 -12.60
C PHE A 190 3.74 -8.45 -12.21
N ASN A 191 3.01 -9.02 -11.25
CA ASN A 191 1.69 -8.52 -10.88
C ASN A 191 1.80 -7.15 -10.22
N ARG A 192 2.79 -6.98 -9.32
CA ARG A 192 3.06 -5.68 -8.70
C ARG A 192 3.43 -4.62 -9.72
N LEU A 193 4.26 -4.95 -10.71
CA LEU A 193 4.58 -4.03 -11.80
C LEU A 193 3.35 -3.73 -12.65
N MET A 194 2.60 -4.76 -13.06
CA MET A 194 1.40 -4.64 -13.89
C MET A 194 0.33 -3.75 -13.24
N THR A 195 0.06 -3.91 -11.95
CA THR A 195 -0.91 -3.10 -11.22
C THR A 195 -0.55 -1.62 -11.33
N ARG A 196 0.70 -1.26 -11.00
CA ARG A 196 1.17 0.12 -11.06
C ARG A 196 1.20 0.69 -12.48
N VAL A 197 1.58 -0.12 -13.48
CA VAL A 197 1.54 0.25 -14.90
C VAL A 197 0.12 0.59 -15.34
N ARG A 198 -0.88 -0.20 -14.92
CA ARG A 198 -2.29 0.08 -15.21
C ARG A 198 -2.74 1.40 -14.59
N GLU A 199 -2.38 1.67 -13.34
CA GLU A 199 -2.67 2.95 -12.69
C GLU A 199 -2.08 4.13 -13.47
N LEU A 200 -0.81 4.04 -13.88
CA LEU A 200 -0.16 5.07 -14.68
C LEU A 200 -0.88 5.28 -16.03
N ALA A 201 -1.37 4.21 -16.66
CA ALA A 201 -2.14 4.32 -17.89
C ALA A 201 -3.50 5.04 -17.67
N PHE A 202 -4.15 4.85 -16.52
CA PHE A 202 -5.35 5.63 -16.19
C PHE A 202 -5.05 7.11 -15.93
N LEU A 203 -3.94 7.41 -15.25
CA LEU A 203 -3.55 8.77 -14.87
C LEU A 203 -3.00 9.61 -16.03
N ASN A 204 -2.71 8.99 -17.17
CA ASN A 204 -2.17 9.63 -18.36
C ASN A 204 -3.05 9.26 -19.57
N LYS A 205 -4.10 10.06 -19.78
CA LYS A 205 -5.11 9.85 -20.83
C LYS A 205 -4.45 9.67 -22.21
N GLY A 206 -4.79 8.57 -22.89
CA GLY A 206 -4.29 8.26 -24.23
C GLY A 206 -2.83 7.78 -24.29
N LEU A 207 -2.15 7.59 -23.15
CA LEU A 207 -0.83 6.98 -23.11
C LEU A 207 -0.96 5.46 -23.21
N ARG A 208 -0.25 4.86 -24.16
CA ARG A 208 -0.15 3.40 -24.28
C ARG A 208 1.02 2.90 -23.44
N ILE A 209 0.76 2.00 -22.50
CA ILE A 209 1.83 1.35 -21.71
C ILE A 209 1.72 -0.16 -21.84
N VAL A 210 2.82 -0.80 -22.26
CA VAL A 210 2.94 -2.25 -22.43
C VAL A 210 3.88 -2.80 -21.37
N ILE A 211 3.49 -3.87 -20.69
CA ILE A 211 4.37 -4.64 -19.82
C ILE A 211 4.45 -6.09 -20.32
N GLU A 212 5.67 -6.58 -20.48
CA GLU A 212 5.98 -7.91 -21.02
C GLU A 212 6.89 -8.66 -20.05
N ASP A 213 6.56 -9.91 -19.75
CA ASP A 213 7.43 -10.85 -19.07
C ASP A 213 7.96 -11.87 -20.08
N LYS A 214 9.28 -11.98 -20.21
CA LYS A 214 9.95 -12.93 -21.11
C LYS A 214 10.52 -14.13 -20.37
N ARG A 215 10.42 -14.21 -19.04
CA ARG A 215 10.96 -15.31 -18.24
C ARG A 215 10.26 -16.62 -18.59
N GLU A 216 11.03 -17.70 -18.59
CA GLU A 216 10.53 -19.02 -18.97
C GLU A 216 9.41 -19.48 -18.02
N ASN A 217 8.33 -20.02 -18.58
CA ASN A 217 7.10 -20.44 -17.88
C ASN A 217 6.30 -19.29 -17.23
N GLN A 218 6.65 -18.04 -17.51
CA GLN A 218 5.93 -16.84 -17.04
C GLN A 218 5.60 -15.88 -18.19
N GLN A 219 5.78 -16.30 -19.45
CA GLN A 219 5.63 -15.42 -20.60
C GLN A 219 4.22 -14.85 -20.70
N GLN A 220 4.12 -13.53 -20.64
CA GLN A 220 2.86 -12.82 -20.76
C GLN A 220 3.07 -11.38 -21.20
N VAL A 221 2.10 -10.83 -21.91
CA VAL A 221 2.07 -9.43 -22.33
C VAL A 221 0.75 -8.83 -21.89
N LYS A 222 0.81 -7.64 -21.28
CA LYS A 222 -0.35 -6.82 -20.94
C LYS A 222 -0.16 -5.44 -21.53
N GLU A 223 -1.22 -4.95 -22.15
CA GLU A 223 -1.26 -3.64 -22.78
C GLU A 223 -2.39 -2.82 -22.15
N PHE A 224 -2.08 -1.59 -21.79
CA PHE A 224 -3.00 -0.65 -21.18
C PHE A 224 -3.03 0.64 -21.99
N HIS A 225 -4.23 1.05 -22.40
CA HIS A 225 -4.48 2.28 -23.13
C HIS A 225 -5.90 2.75 -22.79
N TYR A 226 -6.01 3.87 -22.08
CA TYR A 226 -7.30 4.37 -21.57
C TYR A 226 -7.55 5.80 -22.05
N GLU A 227 -8.46 5.93 -23.02
CA GLU A 227 -8.90 7.24 -23.52
C GLU A 227 -9.79 7.99 -22.52
N GLY A 228 -10.47 7.29 -21.62
CA GLY A 228 -11.29 7.90 -20.56
C GLY A 228 -10.49 8.39 -19.34
N GLY A 229 -9.18 8.13 -19.30
CA GLY A 229 -8.30 8.52 -18.20
C GLY A 229 -8.80 8.04 -16.83
N ILE A 230 -8.82 8.93 -15.85
CA ILE A 230 -9.28 8.62 -14.48
C ILE A 230 -10.77 8.26 -14.38
N SER A 231 -11.59 8.60 -15.38
CA SER A 231 -12.98 8.12 -15.44
C SER A 231 -13.03 6.61 -15.67
N SER A 232 -12.18 6.08 -16.55
CA SER A 232 -12.01 4.63 -16.72
C SER A 232 -11.42 3.97 -15.48
N TYR A 233 -10.67 4.73 -14.66
CA TYR A 233 -10.22 4.22 -13.37
C TYR A 233 -11.42 4.04 -12.41
N ILE A 234 -12.35 5.00 -12.39
CA ILE A 234 -13.58 4.85 -11.59
C ILE A 234 -14.39 3.63 -12.05
N ASP A 235 -14.53 3.39 -13.34
CA ASP A 235 -15.20 2.19 -13.87
C ASP A 235 -14.51 0.92 -13.37
N TYR A 236 -13.16 0.89 -13.43
CA TYR A 236 -12.36 -0.22 -12.92
C TYR A 236 -12.52 -0.43 -11.40
N LEU A 237 -12.60 0.64 -10.61
CA LEU A 237 -12.78 0.58 -9.14
C LEU A 237 -14.22 0.18 -8.74
N ASN A 238 -15.18 0.40 -9.63
CA ASN A 238 -16.57 -0.02 -9.48
C ASN A 238 -16.88 -1.35 -10.17
N GLU A 239 -15.90 -2.01 -10.80
CA GLU A 239 -16.05 -3.42 -11.23
C GLU A 239 -16.47 -4.26 -10.02
N GLY A 240 -17.58 -4.96 -10.12
CA GLY A 240 -18.09 -5.72 -8.97
C GLY A 240 -19.05 -4.95 -8.06
N LYS A 241 -19.40 -3.68 -8.34
CA LYS A 241 -20.31 -2.86 -7.52
C LYS A 241 -21.52 -2.35 -8.30
N VAL A 242 -22.66 -2.11 -7.63
CA VAL A 242 -23.86 -1.58 -8.31
C VAL A 242 -23.78 -0.06 -8.23
N VAL A 243 -23.56 0.59 -9.37
CA VAL A 243 -23.44 2.04 -9.45
C VAL A 243 -24.82 2.71 -9.36
N LEU A 244 -24.88 3.90 -8.77
CA LEU A 244 -26.13 4.65 -8.62
C LEU A 244 -26.56 5.32 -9.93
N PHE A 245 -25.61 5.60 -10.81
CA PHE A 245 -25.78 6.24 -12.11
C PHE A 245 -24.64 5.79 -13.04
N ASP A 246 -24.93 5.72 -14.35
CA ASP A 246 -24.12 4.96 -15.30
C ASP A 246 -22.74 5.61 -15.56
N ASP A 247 -22.72 6.91 -15.86
CA ASP A 247 -21.48 7.61 -16.22
C ASP A 247 -20.79 8.24 -14.99
N PRO A 248 -19.48 8.01 -14.78
CA PRO A 248 -18.71 8.74 -13.78
C PRO A 248 -18.76 10.26 -13.99
N ILE A 249 -18.82 11.01 -12.89
CA ILE A 249 -18.72 12.47 -12.93
C ILE A 249 -17.26 12.82 -13.12
N TYR A 250 -16.93 13.45 -14.24
CA TYR A 250 -15.57 13.91 -14.55
C TYR A 250 -15.50 15.45 -14.52
N ILE A 251 -14.49 15.96 -13.83
CA ILE A 251 -14.21 17.38 -13.68
C ILE A 251 -12.75 17.61 -14.03
N GLU A 252 -12.50 18.57 -14.91
CA GLU A 252 -11.16 18.99 -15.32
C GLU A 252 -11.07 20.52 -15.28
N GLY A 253 -9.94 21.05 -14.83
CA GLY A 253 -9.64 22.46 -14.92
C GLY A 253 -8.19 22.79 -14.59
N GLU A 254 -7.73 23.94 -15.07
CA GLU A 254 -6.41 24.48 -14.72
C GLU A 254 -6.57 25.85 -14.07
N GLN A 255 -5.83 26.06 -12.99
CA GLN A 255 -5.75 27.36 -12.36
C GLN A 255 -4.43 27.55 -11.62
N ASP A 256 -3.85 28.74 -11.71
CA ASP A 256 -2.55 29.06 -11.11
C ASP A 256 -1.45 28.08 -11.56
N ASN A 257 -1.52 27.59 -12.81
CA ASN A 257 -0.69 26.52 -13.41
C ASN A 257 -0.82 25.15 -12.73
N ILE A 258 -1.82 24.93 -11.88
CA ILE A 258 -2.15 23.64 -11.29
C ILE A 258 -3.32 23.06 -12.07
N GLN A 259 -3.09 21.92 -12.73
CA GLN A 259 -4.17 21.18 -13.38
C GLN A 259 -4.80 20.24 -12.36
N VAL A 260 -6.12 20.15 -12.38
CA VAL A 260 -6.92 19.34 -11.46
C VAL A 260 -7.87 18.51 -12.30
N GLU A 261 -7.79 17.21 -12.12
CA GLU A 261 -8.75 16.24 -12.64
C GLU A 261 -9.36 15.49 -11.46
N VAL A 262 -10.69 15.40 -11.42
CA VAL A 262 -11.42 14.61 -10.43
C VAL A 262 -12.47 13.78 -11.15
N ALA A 263 -12.43 12.47 -10.94
CA ALA A 263 -13.48 11.54 -11.37
C ALA A 263 -14.13 10.92 -10.14
N LEU A 264 -15.46 10.83 -10.12
CA LEU A 264 -16.15 10.19 -9.01
C LEU A 264 -17.46 9.53 -9.42
N GLN A 265 -17.84 8.48 -8.71
CA GLN A 265 -19.10 7.79 -8.89
C GLN A 265 -19.54 7.12 -7.58
N TYR A 266 -20.84 7.16 -7.32
CA TYR A 266 -21.41 6.47 -6.16
C TYR A 266 -21.86 5.07 -6.52
N ASN A 267 -21.68 4.15 -5.58
CA ASN A 267 -22.18 2.79 -5.61
C ASN A 267 -23.05 2.47 -4.37
N ASP A 268 -23.65 1.29 -4.38
CA ASP A 268 -24.55 0.82 -3.34
C ASP A 268 -23.87 0.41 -2.05
N SER A 269 -22.53 0.27 -2.03
CA SER A 269 -21.77 -0.13 -0.86
C SER A 269 -21.81 0.91 0.26
N TYR A 270 -21.40 0.50 1.45
CA TYR A 270 -21.27 1.37 2.63
C TYR A 270 -19.87 1.95 2.79
N TYR A 271 -18.92 1.51 1.95
CA TYR A 271 -17.54 1.98 1.97
C TYR A 271 -17.35 3.01 0.86
N GLY A 272 -16.60 4.05 1.15
CA GLY A 272 -16.15 4.99 0.14
C GLY A 272 -14.66 5.20 0.24
N ASP A 273 -14.02 5.42 -0.89
CA ASP A 273 -12.59 5.69 -1.00
C ASP A 273 -12.31 6.91 -1.87
N ILE A 274 -11.22 7.58 -1.53
CA ILE A 274 -10.67 8.69 -2.32
C ILE A 274 -9.20 8.38 -2.57
N LEU A 275 -8.87 8.01 -3.80
CA LEU A 275 -7.51 7.86 -4.24
C LEU A 275 -6.99 9.21 -4.73
N SER A 276 -5.87 9.67 -4.18
CA SER A 276 -5.33 10.98 -4.49
C SER A 276 -3.92 10.91 -5.08
N PHE A 277 -3.64 11.69 -6.11
CA PHE A 277 -2.40 11.66 -6.86
C PHE A 277 -1.89 13.08 -7.12
N THR A 278 -0.57 13.27 -7.00
CA THR A 278 0.11 14.50 -7.41
C THR A 278 1.23 14.13 -8.37
N ASN A 279 1.18 14.64 -9.60
CA ASN A 279 2.16 14.35 -10.66
C ASN A 279 2.37 12.83 -10.84
N ASN A 280 1.28 12.07 -10.90
CA ASN A 280 1.24 10.60 -11.01
C ASN A 280 1.74 9.83 -9.77
N ILE A 281 2.21 10.51 -8.73
CA ILE A 281 2.60 9.89 -7.46
C ILE A 281 1.35 9.72 -6.59
N HIS A 282 1.14 8.50 -6.09
CA HIS A 282 0.03 8.19 -5.18
C HIS A 282 0.30 8.80 -3.80
N THR A 283 -0.57 9.69 -3.35
CA THR A 283 -0.52 10.29 -2.02
C THR A 283 -1.44 9.55 -1.07
N HIS A 284 -1.07 8.35 -0.64
CA HIS A 284 -1.93 7.48 0.17
C HIS A 284 -2.23 8.01 1.59
N GLU A 285 -1.42 8.95 2.11
CA GLU A 285 -1.70 9.69 3.35
C GLU A 285 -2.56 10.95 3.09
N GLY A 286 -2.99 11.14 1.84
CA GLY A 286 -3.79 12.26 1.37
C GLY A 286 -2.97 13.54 1.20
N GLY A 287 -3.53 14.66 1.61
CA GLY A 287 -2.86 15.95 1.52
C GLY A 287 -3.81 17.11 1.29
N THR A 288 -3.23 18.27 1.01
CA THR A 288 -3.96 19.52 0.83
C THR A 288 -4.95 19.50 -0.34
N HIS A 289 -4.60 18.86 -1.46
CA HIS A 289 -5.44 18.66 -2.64
C HIS A 289 -6.68 17.82 -2.34
N GLU A 290 -6.51 16.65 -1.71
CA GLU A 290 -7.60 15.78 -1.30
C GLU A 290 -8.53 16.48 -0.29
N GLN A 291 -7.94 17.19 0.68
CA GLN A 291 -8.71 17.97 1.66
C GLN A 291 -9.60 19.01 0.96
N GLY A 292 -9.10 19.67 -0.07
CA GLY A 292 -9.87 20.61 -0.89
C GLY A 292 -11.12 19.98 -1.50
N VAL A 293 -10.99 18.81 -2.13
CA VAL A 293 -12.13 18.04 -2.68
C VAL A 293 -13.11 17.64 -1.57
N ARG A 294 -12.60 17.09 -0.46
CA ARG A 294 -13.45 16.62 0.66
C ARG A 294 -14.29 17.73 1.27
N THR A 295 -13.69 18.91 1.47
CA THR A 295 -14.40 20.10 1.96
C THR A 295 -15.44 20.58 0.95
N ALA A 296 -15.07 20.71 -0.32
CA ALA A 296 -15.97 21.17 -1.37
C ALA A 296 -17.15 20.21 -1.60
N LEU A 297 -16.91 18.90 -1.66
CA LEU A 297 -17.93 17.86 -1.80
C LEU A 297 -19.01 17.98 -0.71
N THR A 298 -18.57 18.08 0.55
CA THR A 298 -19.50 18.19 1.68
C THR A 298 -20.32 19.47 1.61
N ARG A 299 -19.69 20.60 1.29
CA ARG A 299 -20.38 21.91 1.18
C ARG A 299 -21.40 21.90 0.05
N VAL A 300 -20.98 21.53 -1.16
CA VAL A 300 -21.81 21.61 -2.37
C VAL A 300 -23.03 20.69 -2.29
N ILE A 301 -22.88 19.46 -1.76
CA ILE A 301 -24.02 18.54 -1.57
C ILE A 301 -25.04 19.13 -0.59
N ASN A 302 -24.59 19.68 0.55
CA ASN A 302 -25.48 20.29 1.53
C ASN A 302 -26.19 21.54 0.96
N ASP A 303 -25.47 22.40 0.25
CA ASP A 303 -26.03 23.60 -0.37
C ASP A 303 -27.10 23.22 -1.42
N TYR A 304 -26.81 22.23 -2.27
CA TYR A 304 -27.77 21.71 -3.24
C TYR A 304 -29.00 21.09 -2.55
N ALA A 305 -28.78 20.27 -1.50
CA ALA A 305 -29.86 19.61 -0.78
C ALA A 305 -30.83 20.60 -0.12
N LYS A 306 -30.32 21.70 0.44
CA LYS A 306 -31.14 22.79 1.02
C LYS A 306 -31.87 23.59 -0.04
N LYS A 307 -31.16 24.06 -1.08
CA LYS A 307 -31.76 24.83 -2.19
C LYS A 307 -32.87 24.03 -2.88
N SER A 308 -32.68 22.72 -3.02
CA SER A 308 -33.65 21.79 -3.64
C SER A 308 -34.71 21.26 -2.66
N LYS A 309 -34.71 21.70 -1.39
CA LYS A 309 -35.64 21.29 -0.34
C LYS A 309 -35.68 19.76 -0.08
N LEU A 310 -34.59 19.06 -0.38
CA LEU A 310 -34.41 17.64 -0.08
C LEU A 310 -34.08 17.42 1.40
N ILE A 311 -33.44 18.41 2.03
CA ILE A 311 -33.24 18.52 3.47
C ILE A 311 -33.94 19.81 3.91
N LYS A 312 -34.70 19.75 5.00
CA LYS A 312 -35.39 20.92 5.55
C LYS A 312 -34.40 21.86 6.24
N GLU A 313 -34.71 23.15 6.31
CA GLU A 313 -33.80 24.13 6.96
C GLU A 313 -33.54 23.84 8.45
N ASN A 314 -34.46 23.14 9.12
CA ASN A 314 -34.36 22.76 10.52
C ASN A 314 -33.75 21.37 10.75
N GLU A 315 -33.39 20.64 9.69
CA GLU A 315 -32.71 19.36 9.79
C GLU A 315 -31.19 19.56 9.74
N ASP A 316 -30.46 18.70 10.45
CA ASP A 316 -29.00 18.76 10.49
C ASP A 316 -28.40 18.52 9.09
N ASN A 317 -27.30 19.23 8.81
CA ASN A 317 -26.50 18.99 7.61
C ASN A 317 -25.94 17.56 7.58
N LEU A 318 -25.73 17.04 6.37
CA LEU A 318 -24.95 15.84 6.14
C LEU A 318 -23.50 16.10 6.53
N THR A 319 -22.91 15.18 7.30
CA THR A 319 -21.50 15.23 7.65
C THR A 319 -20.62 14.76 6.49
N GLY A 320 -19.31 14.99 6.58
CA GLY A 320 -18.36 14.53 5.58
C GLY A 320 -18.40 13.01 5.36
N ASP A 321 -18.64 12.22 6.40
CA ASP A 321 -18.71 10.77 6.29
C ASP A 321 -20.02 10.34 5.62
N ASP A 322 -21.12 11.02 5.93
CA ASP A 322 -22.42 10.74 5.31
C ASP A 322 -22.37 10.94 3.78
N VAL A 323 -21.69 12.00 3.32
CA VAL A 323 -21.57 12.28 1.88
C VAL A 323 -20.57 11.39 1.16
N ARG A 324 -19.65 10.74 1.86
CA ARG A 324 -18.64 9.84 1.25
C ARG A 324 -19.06 8.37 1.26
N GLU A 325 -20.16 8.01 1.92
CA GLU A 325 -20.63 6.62 1.92
C GLU A 325 -20.93 6.12 0.50
N GLY A 326 -20.27 5.05 0.08
CA GLY A 326 -20.42 4.48 -1.27
C GLY A 326 -19.73 5.28 -2.37
N LEU A 327 -18.90 6.28 -2.05
CA LEU A 327 -18.20 7.09 -3.05
C LEU A 327 -16.88 6.42 -3.47
N MET A 328 -16.67 6.19 -4.77
CA MET A 328 -15.32 6.03 -5.31
C MET A 328 -14.92 7.34 -5.97
N CYS A 329 -13.75 7.87 -5.63
CA CYS A 329 -13.24 9.13 -6.16
C CYS A 329 -11.75 9.02 -6.46
N VAL A 330 -11.33 9.55 -7.60
CA VAL A 330 -9.92 9.70 -7.98
C VAL A 330 -9.66 11.19 -8.14
N VAL A 331 -8.69 11.71 -7.39
CA VAL A 331 -8.24 13.10 -7.43
C VAL A 331 -6.82 13.12 -7.97
N SER A 332 -6.61 13.64 -9.17
CA SER A 332 -5.29 13.74 -9.80
C SER A 332 -4.96 15.21 -10.03
N ILE A 333 -3.84 15.69 -9.49
CA ILE A 333 -3.36 17.04 -9.77
C ILE A 333 -2.00 17.01 -10.47
N LYS A 334 -1.77 18.01 -11.31
CA LYS A 334 -0.48 18.32 -11.93
C LYS A 334 0.00 19.66 -11.37
N HIS A 335 0.95 19.59 -10.44
CA HIS A 335 1.48 20.75 -9.73
C HIS A 335 2.90 21.05 -10.22
N PRO A 336 3.24 22.32 -10.54
CA PRO A 336 4.56 22.67 -11.08
C PRO A 336 5.68 22.56 -10.02
N ASN A 337 5.36 22.84 -8.76
CA ASN A 337 6.32 22.76 -7.64
C ASN A 337 5.73 22.06 -6.40
N PRO A 338 5.49 20.74 -6.45
CA PRO A 338 4.90 20.01 -5.33
C PRO A 338 5.90 19.86 -4.17
N GLN A 339 5.39 19.97 -2.96
CA GLN A 339 6.09 19.85 -1.69
C GLN A 339 5.39 18.77 -0.88
N PHE A 340 6.13 17.69 -0.59
CA PHE A 340 5.61 16.57 0.18
C PHE A 340 6.10 16.62 1.64
N GLU A 341 5.29 16.09 2.54
CA GLU A 341 5.70 15.81 3.92
C GLU A 341 6.64 14.60 3.93
N GLY A 342 7.95 14.83 3.80
CA GLY A 342 8.97 13.78 3.82
C GLY A 342 9.34 13.19 2.46
N GLN A 343 10.37 12.33 2.45
CA GLN A 343 11.00 11.83 1.23
C GLN A 343 10.14 10.80 0.47
N THR A 344 9.29 10.06 1.18
CA THR A 344 8.44 9.00 0.60
C THR A 344 7.30 9.55 -0.27
N LYS A 345 7.15 10.88 -0.34
CA LYS A 345 6.16 11.60 -1.17
C LYS A 345 4.71 11.13 -0.95
N THR A 346 4.37 10.74 0.28
CA THR A 346 3.09 10.10 0.61
C THR A 346 1.96 11.09 0.88
N LYS A 347 2.31 12.34 1.22
CA LYS A 347 1.36 13.40 1.58
C LYS A 347 1.75 14.76 1.03
N LEU A 348 0.81 15.45 0.36
CA LEU A 348 1.03 16.78 -0.21
C LEU A 348 0.82 17.90 0.82
N GLY A 349 1.78 18.84 0.91
CA GLY A 349 1.76 19.98 1.83
C GLY A 349 1.45 21.35 1.22
N ASN A 350 1.27 21.45 -0.10
CA ASN A 350 1.02 22.72 -0.82
C ASN A 350 -0.30 23.37 -0.44
N SER A 351 -0.27 24.53 0.22
CA SER A 351 -1.50 25.24 0.63
C SER A 351 -2.33 25.83 -0.54
N ASP A 352 -1.67 26.16 -1.65
CA ASP A 352 -2.25 26.59 -2.92
C ASP A 352 -3.02 25.47 -3.61
N ALA A 353 -2.49 24.24 -3.58
CA ALA A 353 -3.18 23.06 -4.12
C ALA A 353 -4.56 22.85 -3.48
N ARG A 354 -4.72 23.08 -2.16
CA ARG A 354 -6.03 23.02 -1.49
C ARG A 354 -7.02 24.02 -2.09
N LYS A 355 -6.61 25.30 -2.22
CA LYS A 355 -7.49 26.39 -2.67
C LYS A 355 -7.94 26.17 -4.12
N VAL A 356 -7.00 25.79 -4.98
CA VAL A 356 -7.28 25.53 -6.41
C VAL A 356 -8.23 24.36 -6.55
N THR A 357 -7.92 23.23 -5.91
CA THR A 357 -8.74 22.02 -6.00
C THR A 357 -10.14 22.24 -5.42
N GLU A 358 -10.27 22.90 -4.26
CA GLU A 358 -11.57 23.22 -3.66
C GLU A 358 -12.44 24.10 -4.58
N ARG A 359 -11.85 25.15 -5.17
CA ARG A 359 -12.57 26.11 -6.02
C ARG A 359 -13.01 25.49 -7.34
N LEU A 360 -12.10 24.81 -8.05
CA LEU A 360 -12.41 24.17 -9.33
C LEU A 360 -13.45 23.07 -9.14
N PHE A 361 -13.23 22.17 -8.18
CA PHE A 361 -14.18 21.10 -7.90
C PHE A 361 -15.55 21.65 -7.50
N ALA A 362 -15.62 22.63 -6.59
CA ALA A 362 -16.91 23.18 -6.18
C ALA A 362 -17.69 23.81 -7.34
N THR A 363 -17.00 24.55 -8.22
CA THR A 363 -17.62 25.25 -9.35
C THR A 363 -18.23 24.26 -10.35
N TYR A 364 -17.44 23.28 -10.78
CA TYR A 364 -17.89 22.31 -11.77
C TYR A 364 -18.88 21.29 -11.19
N PHE A 365 -18.69 20.88 -9.94
CA PHE A 365 -19.61 19.96 -9.29
C PHE A 365 -20.97 20.61 -9.00
N GLU A 366 -21.01 21.87 -8.56
CA GLU A 366 -22.29 22.60 -8.40
C GLU A 366 -23.01 22.71 -9.75
N LYS A 367 -22.28 23.07 -10.82
CA LYS A 367 -22.82 23.13 -12.18
C LYS A 367 -23.40 21.76 -12.60
N PHE A 368 -22.65 20.68 -12.40
CA PHE A 368 -23.08 19.33 -12.74
C PHE A 368 -24.38 18.94 -12.01
N LEU A 369 -24.49 19.21 -10.70
CA LEU A 369 -25.69 18.87 -9.93
C LEU A 369 -26.92 19.64 -10.41
N LEU A 370 -26.75 20.90 -10.83
CA LEU A 370 -27.82 21.72 -11.40
C LEU A 370 -28.27 21.23 -12.78
N GLU A 371 -27.33 20.78 -13.61
CA GLU A 371 -27.60 20.23 -14.95
C GLU A 371 -28.19 18.81 -14.89
N ASN A 372 -27.88 18.04 -13.84
CA ASN A 372 -28.26 16.63 -13.68
C ASN A 372 -29.08 16.38 -12.40
N PRO A 373 -30.30 16.94 -12.28
CA PRO A 373 -31.07 16.91 -11.03
C PRO A 373 -31.46 15.51 -10.57
N GLN A 374 -31.63 14.56 -11.51
CA GLN A 374 -31.93 13.15 -11.18
C GLN A 374 -30.74 12.47 -10.49
N VAL A 375 -29.52 12.67 -11.01
CA VAL A 375 -28.29 12.15 -10.40
C VAL A 375 -28.04 12.83 -9.06
N ALA A 376 -28.16 14.16 -9.01
CA ALA A 376 -27.99 14.92 -7.79
C ALA A 376 -28.93 14.47 -6.67
N LYS A 377 -30.19 14.18 -6.99
CA LYS A 377 -31.16 13.63 -6.04
C LYS A 377 -30.71 12.28 -5.47
N LYS A 378 -30.24 11.35 -6.32
CA LYS A 378 -29.72 10.04 -5.87
C LYS A 378 -28.54 10.19 -4.91
N ILE A 379 -27.61 11.09 -5.21
CA ILE A 379 -26.44 11.38 -4.35
C ILE A 379 -26.89 11.89 -2.97
N VAL A 380 -27.81 12.88 -2.94
CA VAL A 380 -28.33 13.43 -1.69
C VAL A 380 -29.10 12.37 -0.89
N GLU A 381 -29.93 11.55 -1.54
CA GLU A 381 -30.70 10.49 -0.89
C GLU A 381 -29.79 9.43 -0.25
N LYS A 382 -28.70 9.04 -0.92
CA LYS A 382 -27.68 8.14 -0.35
C LYS A 382 -27.07 8.74 0.92
N GLY A 383 -26.70 10.02 0.90
CA GLY A 383 -26.17 10.70 2.08
C GLY A 383 -27.20 10.84 3.22
N ILE A 384 -28.47 11.08 2.91
CA ILE A 384 -29.56 11.10 3.91
C ILE A 384 -29.74 9.71 4.56
N LEU A 385 -29.65 8.64 3.77
CA LEU A 385 -29.73 7.26 4.28
C LEU A 385 -28.57 6.95 5.23
N ALA A 386 -27.34 7.32 4.84
CA ALA A 386 -26.14 7.20 5.67
C ALA A 386 -26.29 7.97 6.99
N SER A 387 -26.74 9.23 6.92
CA SER A 387 -26.98 10.08 8.10
C SER A 387 -28.01 9.48 9.06
N LYS A 388 -29.14 8.96 8.53
CA LYS A 388 -30.15 8.27 9.34
C LYS A 388 -29.59 7.03 10.03
N ALA A 389 -28.80 6.21 9.32
CA ALA A 389 -28.14 5.04 9.87
C ALA A 389 -27.16 5.41 10.99
N ARG A 390 -26.35 6.46 10.79
CA ARG A 390 -25.40 6.99 11.78
C ARG A 390 -26.11 7.53 13.02
N GLN A 391 -27.18 8.32 12.85
CA GLN A 391 -27.97 8.86 13.97
C GLN A 391 -28.65 7.74 14.76
N ALA A 392 -29.19 6.72 14.09
CA ALA A 392 -29.75 5.54 14.74
C ALA A 392 -28.69 4.80 15.57
N ALA A 393 -27.49 4.57 15.00
CA ALA A 393 -26.37 3.94 15.70
C ALA A 393 -25.90 4.77 16.92
N LYS A 394 -25.83 6.10 16.79
CA LYS A 394 -25.50 7.01 17.89
C LYS A 394 -26.52 6.89 19.03
N ARG A 395 -27.82 6.93 18.72
CA ARG A 395 -28.89 6.76 19.72
C ARG A 395 -28.84 5.39 20.40
N ALA A 396 -28.63 4.31 19.64
CA ALA A 396 -28.49 2.97 20.19
C ALA A 396 -27.30 2.86 21.18
N ARG A 397 -26.15 3.44 20.82
CA ARG A 397 -24.96 3.53 21.69
C ARG A 397 -25.23 4.36 22.94
N GLU A 398 -25.84 5.53 22.82
CA GLU A 398 -26.15 6.40 23.97
C GLU A 398 -27.14 5.77 24.94
N MET A 399 -28.17 5.08 24.45
CA MET A 399 -29.10 4.31 25.29
C MET A 399 -28.40 3.16 26.02
N THR A 400 -27.40 2.53 25.39
CA THR A 400 -26.58 1.49 26.01
C THR A 400 -25.61 2.06 27.06
N ARG A 401 -24.97 3.21 26.77
CA ARG A 401 -24.08 3.93 27.71
C ARG A 401 -24.83 4.47 28.93
N LYS A 402 -26.04 5.01 28.76
CA LYS A 402 -26.86 5.51 29.87
C LYS A 402 -27.28 4.40 30.84
N LYS A 403 -27.39 3.15 30.39
CA LYS A 403 -27.60 1.98 31.27
C LYS A 403 -26.35 1.53 32.02
N SER A 404 -25.15 1.93 31.58
CA SER A 404 -23.86 1.54 32.18
C SER A 404 -23.23 2.67 33.00
N GLY A 405 -24.03 3.46 33.73
CA GLY A 405 -23.64 4.68 34.45
C GLY A 405 -22.68 4.51 35.65
N LEU A 406 -21.85 3.48 35.68
CA LEU A 406 -20.70 3.35 36.58
C LEU A 406 -19.47 3.11 35.71
N GLU A 407 -18.61 4.12 35.60
CA GLU A 407 -17.37 4.05 34.83
C GLU A 407 -16.36 3.04 35.42
N ILE A 408 -15.50 2.55 34.51
CA ILE A 408 -14.28 1.76 34.73
C ILE A 408 -14.52 0.28 35.08
N SER A 409 -14.93 -0.46 34.05
CA SER A 409 -14.49 -1.85 33.92
C SER A 409 -14.29 -2.16 32.44
N ASN A 410 -13.03 -2.20 32.03
CA ASN A 410 -12.60 -2.71 30.73
C ASN A 410 -13.13 -4.14 30.59
N LEU A 411 -14.11 -4.35 29.72
CA LEU A 411 -14.59 -5.68 29.28
C LEU A 411 -14.52 -6.78 30.36
N PRO A 412 -15.23 -6.62 31.51
CA PRO A 412 -15.09 -7.52 32.65
C PRO A 412 -15.38 -8.96 32.24
N GLY A 413 -14.40 -9.83 32.42
CA GLY A 413 -14.50 -11.27 32.13
C GLY A 413 -14.09 -11.68 30.71
N LYS A 414 -14.04 -10.75 29.74
CA LYS A 414 -13.66 -11.05 28.34
C LYS A 414 -12.20 -10.71 28.04
N LEU A 415 -11.80 -9.46 28.29
CA LEU A 415 -10.40 -9.05 28.10
C LEU A 415 -9.58 -9.46 29.31
N ALA A 416 -8.57 -10.31 29.10
CA ALA A 416 -7.50 -10.46 30.07
C ALA A 416 -6.44 -9.40 29.74
N ASP A 417 -6.40 -8.30 30.49
CA ASP A 417 -5.48 -7.20 30.21
C ASP A 417 -4.04 -7.48 30.70
N CYS A 418 -3.07 -6.69 30.26
CA CYS A 418 -1.68 -6.68 30.76
C CYS A 418 -1.47 -5.56 31.79
N SER A 419 -0.42 -5.68 32.61
CA SER A 419 -0.13 -4.68 33.66
C SER A 419 0.60 -3.45 33.15
N SER A 420 1.43 -3.57 32.10
CA SER A 420 2.12 -2.44 31.48
C SER A 420 1.12 -1.49 30.80
N LYS A 421 1.50 -0.21 30.75
CA LYS A 421 0.78 0.86 30.05
C LYS A 421 1.60 1.45 28.90
N GLU A 422 2.81 0.96 28.67
CA GLU A 422 3.68 1.38 27.57
C GLU A 422 3.25 0.66 26.29
N ALA A 423 2.52 1.36 25.43
CA ALA A 423 1.86 0.78 24.25
C ALA A 423 2.83 0.06 23.30
N GLU A 424 4.08 0.55 23.19
CA GLU A 424 5.16 -0.04 22.38
C GLU A 424 5.55 -1.45 22.83
N LEU A 425 5.50 -1.71 24.14
CA LEU A 425 5.81 -3.02 24.70
C LEU A 425 4.58 -3.95 24.69
N CYS A 426 3.38 -3.36 24.72
CA CYS A 426 2.14 -4.10 24.94
C CYS A 426 1.64 -4.79 23.66
N GLU A 427 1.18 -6.03 23.84
CA GLU A 427 0.71 -6.92 22.78
C GLU A 427 -0.71 -7.39 23.09
N LEU A 428 -1.60 -7.39 22.11
CA LEU A 428 -2.95 -7.94 22.22
C LEU A 428 -3.08 -9.17 21.34
N PHE A 429 -3.22 -10.35 21.95
CA PHE A 429 -3.50 -11.60 21.24
C PHE A 429 -5.00 -11.79 21.10
N ILE A 430 -5.46 -11.89 19.86
CA ILE A 430 -6.81 -12.28 19.51
C ILE A 430 -6.83 -13.78 19.31
N VAL A 431 -7.64 -14.49 20.10
CA VAL A 431 -7.63 -15.95 20.14
C VAL A 431 -9.01 -16.51 19.81
N GLU A 432 -9.04 -17.60 19.05
CA GLU A 432 -10.27 -18.31 18.72
C GLU A 432 -10.78 -19.14 19.90
N GLY A 433 -11.94 -18.76 20.44
CA GLY A 433 -12.65 -19.49 21.48
C GLY A 433 -12.07 -19.37 22.89
N ASP A 434 -12.87 -19.78 23.87
CA ASP A 434 -12.51 -19.71 25.30
C ASP A 434 -11.47 -20.78 25.69
N SER A 435 -11.36 -21.88 24.93
CA SER A 435 -10.39 -22.96 25.19
C SER A 435 -8.96 -22.50 24.95
N ALA A 436 -8.63 -22.09 23.71
CA ALA A 436 -7.32 -21.53 23.40
C ALA A 436 -7.08 -20.21 24.16
N GLY A 437 -8.13 -19.40 24.37
CA GLY A 437 -8.06 -18.21 25.23
C GLY A 437 -7.65 -18.53 26.68
N GLY A 438 -8.09 -19.68 27.22
CA GLY A 438 -7.70 -20.19 28.53
C GLY A 438 -6.22 -20.54 28.62
N SER A 439 -5.72 -21.34 27.68
CA SER A 439 -4.28 -21.70 27.60
C SER A 439 -3.41 -20.46 27.40
N ALA A 440 -3.77 -19.57 26.49
CA ALA A 440 -3.06 -18.31 26.24
C ALA A 440 -3.04 -17.41 27.48
N LYS A 441 -4.16 -17.28 28.19
CA LYS A 441 -4.24 -16.49 29.43
C LYS A 441 -3.33 -17.02 30.53
N GLN A 442 -3.15 -18.34 30.60
CA GLN A 442 -2.29 -18.98 31.60
C GLN A 442 -0.81 -18.94 31.22
N GLY A 443 -0.47 -19.09 29.94
CA GLY A 443 0.92 -19.14 29.45
C GLY A 443 1.57 -17.78 29.17
N ARG A 444 0.78 -16.71 29.00
CA ARG A 444 1.29 -15.38 28.63
C ARG A 444 2.20 -14.74 29.69
N SER A 445 3.00 -13.78 29.22
CA SER A 445 3.55 -12.73 30.09
C SER A 445 2.46 -11.73 30.48
N ARG A 446 1.99 -11.79 31.74
CA ARG A 446 1.00 -10.83 32.27
C ARG A 446 1.48 -9.37 32.26
N MET A 447 2.79 -9.16 32.14
CA MET A 447 3.38 -7.83 32.13
C MET A 447 2.99 -7.06 30.87
N TYR A 448 3.08 -7.68 29.70
CA TYR A 448 2.94 -6.98 28.42
C TYR A 448 1.99 -7.65 27.42
N GLN A 449 1.44 -8.84 27.71
CA GLN A 449 0.52 -9.53 26.79
C GLN A 449 -0.91 -9.55 27.32
N ALA A 450 -1.82 -8.95 26.57
CA ALA A 450 -3.26 -9.02 26.74
C ALA A 450 -3.87 -10.13 25.87
N ILE A 451 -4.94 -10.78 26.32
CA ILE A 451 -5.65 -11.82 25.57
C ILE A 451 -7.11 -11.41 25.41
N LEU A 452 -7.58 -11.39 24.17
CA LEU A 452 -8.99 -11.17 23.82
C LEU A 452 -9.52 -12.41 23.08
N PRO A 453 -10.27 -13.30 23.76
CA PRO A 453 -10.94 -14.41 23.10
C PRO A 453 -12.13 -13.89 22.29
N ILE A 454 -12.28 -14.44 21.07
CA ILE A 454 -13.42 -14.19 20.19
C ILE A 454 -14.24 -15.47 20.09
N ARG A 455 -15.57 -15.34 20.17
CA ARG A 455 -16.49 -16.47 20.07
C ARG A 455 -17.12 -16.56 18.69
N GLY A 456 -16.94 -17.71 18.05
CA GLY A 456 -17.50 -17.99 16.73
C GLY A 456 -16.90 -17.13 15.62
N LYS A 457 -17.54 -17.16 14.45
CA LYS A 457 -17.09 -16.40 13.28
C LYS A 457 -17.45 -14.92 13.44
N ILE A 458 -16.48 -14.05 13.18
CA ILE A 458 -16.67 -12.60 13.16
C ILE A 458 -17.68 -12.23 12.07
N LEU A 459 -18.49 -11.20 12.31
CA LEU A 459 -19.39 -10.65 11.31
C LEU A 459 -18.58 -10.18 10.10
N ASN A 460 -18.93 -10.66 8.91
CA ASN A 460 -18.35 -10.15 7.67
C ASN A 460 -18.77 -8.68 7.50
N VAL A 461 -17.81 -7.78 7.72
CA VAL A 461 -18.05 -6.34 7.70
C VAL A 461 -18.25 -5.79 6.29
N GLU A 462 -17.77 -6.49 5.26
CA GLU A 462 -17.92 -6.08 3.86
C GLU A 462 -19.40 -6.06 3.44
N LYS A 463 -20.21 -6.93 4.06
CA LYS A 463 -21.65 -7.09 3.80
C LYS A 463 -22.55 -6.42 4.84
N ALA A 464 -21.96 -5.72 5.80
CA ALA A 464 -22.68 -5.24 6.97
C ALA A 464 -22.72 -3.71 7.01
N THR A 465 -23.87 -3.17 7.39
CA THR A 465 -24.00 -1.75 7.69
C THR A 465 -23.18 -1.39 8.92
N LEU A 466 -22.77 -0.13 9.01
CA LEU A 466 -22.10 0.41 10.20
C LEU A 466 -22.86 0.10 11.50
N HIS A 467 -24.20 0.18 11.47
CA HIS A 467 -25.05 -0.16 12.61
C HIS A 467 -24.84 -1.61 13.08
N LYS A 468 -24.93 -2.59 12.16
CA LYS A 468 -24.76 -4.01 12.51
C LYS A 468 -23.36 -4.31 13.03
N ILE A 469 -22.34 -3.69 12.43
CA ILE A 469 -20.94 -3.80 12.87
C ILE A 469 -20.80 -3.30 14.32
N LEU A 470 -21.46 -2.20 14.64
CA LEU A 470 -21.40 -1.59 15.96
C LEU A 470 -22.30 -2.23 17.00
N GLU A 471 -23.26 -3.05 16.60
CA GLU A 471 -24.02 -3.91 17.51
C GLU A 471 -23.27 -5.20 17.84
N ASN A 472 -22.36 -5.63 16.97
CA ASN A 472 -21.59 -6.86 17.17
C ASN A 472 -20.66 -6.73 18.40
N GLU A 473 -20.86 -7.63 19.37
CA GLU A 473 -20.13 -7.60 20.64
C GLU A 473 -18.63 -7.85 20.48
N GLU A 474 -18.23 -8.76 19.59
CA GLU A 474 -16.81 -9.08 19.35
C GLU A 474 -16.07 -7.88 18.77
N ILE A 475 -16.64 -7.25 17.75
CA ILE A 475 -16.08 -6.05 17.12
C ILE A 475 -15.98 -4.90 18.13
N ARG A 476 -17.05 -4.63 18.88
CA ARG A 476 -17.03 -3.61 19.94
C ARG A 476 -15.96 -3.87 20.99
N SER A 477 -15.80 -5.13 21.39
CA SER A 477 -14.80 -5.53 22.38
C SER A 477 -13.39 -5.25 21.87
N LEU A 478 -13.13 -5.52 20.60
CA LEU A 478 -11.86 -5.25 19.96
C LEU A 478 -11.53 -3.75 19.90
N PHE A 479 -12.47 -2.91 19.45
CA PHE A 479 -12.29 -1.45 19.47
C PHE A 479 -12.06 -0.90 20.88
N THR A 480 -12.80 -1.42 21.85
CA THR A 480 -12.68 -1.01 23.25
C THR A 480 -11.34 -1.43 23.85
N ALA A 481 -10.86 -2.63 23.51
CA ALA A 481 -9.55 -3.11 23.94
C ALA A 481 -8.43 -2.23 23.36
N MET A 482 -8.46 -1.97 22.04
CA MET A 482 -7.45 -1.16 21.37
C MET A 482 -7.41 0.29 21.84
N GLY A 483 -8.54 0.86 22.27
CA GLY A 483 -8.59 2.23 22.80
C GLY A 483 -8.48 3.33 21.75
N THR A 484 -8.48 2.97 20.45
CA THR A 484 -8.30 3.90 19.33
C THR A 484 -9.54 4.71 18.99
N GLY A 485 -10.72 4.39 19.55
CA GLY A 485 -11.98 4.99 19.10
C GLY A 485 -12.49 4.36 17.79
N PHE A 486 -13.51 4.96 17.18
CA PHE A 486 -14.20 4.40 16.01
C PHE A 486 -14.58 5.48 14.99
N GLY A 487 -14.42 5.19 13.68
CA GLY A 487 -14.82 6.09 12.59
C GLY A 487 -14.08 7.43 12.68
N ALA A 488 -14.81 8.54 12.66
CA ALA A 488 -14.21 9.88 12.78
C ALA A 488 -13.46 10.15 14.10
N GLU A 489 -13.75 9.40 15.17
CA GLU A 489 -13.02 9.49 16.44
C GLU A 489 -11.81 8.54 16.51
N PHE A 490 -11.53 7.83 15.41
CA PHE A 490 -10.42 6.89 15.35
C PHE A 490 -9.07 7.65 15.37
N ASP A 491 -8.23 7.28 16.32
CA ASP A 491 -6.92 7.87 16.53
C ASP A 491 -5.92 6.76 16.88
N VAL A 492 -5.03 6.49 15.94
CA VAL A 492 -4.00 5.45 16.07
C VAL A 492 -3.00 5.76 17.19
N SER A 493 -2.76 7.04 17.50
CA SER A 493 -1.82 7.44 18.56
C SER A 493 -2.30 7.04 19.96
N LYS A 494 -3.60 6.77 20.11
CA LYS A 494 -4.21 6.28 21.36
C LYS A 494 -4.23 4.75 21.46
N ALA A 495 -3.66 4.04 20.48
CA ALA A 495 -3.58 2.60 20.49
C ALA A 495 -2.88 2.12 21.77
N ARG A 496 -3.55 1.25 22.52
CA ARG A 496 -3.03 0.69 23.78
C ARG A 496 -1.99 -0.41 23.57
N TYR A 497 -1.95 -0.99 22.38
CA TYR A 497 -1.09 -2.11 22.01
C TYR A 497 -0.51 -1.84 20.61
N HIS A 498 0.81 -1.76 20.48
CA HIS A 498 1.47 -1.59 19.18
C HIS A 498 1.67 -2.92 18.44
N LYS A 499 1.29 -4.05 19.07
CA LYS A 499 1.24 -5.36 18.43
C LYS A 499 -0.13 -6.00 18.65
N LEU A 500 -0.93 -6.04 17.61
CA LEU A 500 -2.19 -6.75 17.52
C LEU A 500 -1.94 -8.09 16.80
N VAL A 501 -1.95 -9.18 17.55
CA VAL A 501 -1.56 -10.51 17.05
C VAL A 501 -2.81 -11.38 16.87
N ILE A 502 -3.08 -11.77 15.63
CA ILE A 502 -4.12 -12.75 15.28
C ILE A 502 -3.53 -14.14 15.53
N MET A 503 -4.11 -14.87 16.48
CA MET A 503 -3.70 -16.23 16.86
C MET A 503 -4.90 -17.18 16.73
N THR A 504 -5.11 -17.66 15.51
CA THR A 504 -6.17 -18.60 15.12
C THR A 504 -5.62 -19.98 14.84
N ASP A 505 -6.48 -21.00 14.80
CA ASP A 505 -6.08 -22.36 14.49
C ASP A 505 -5.59 -22.52 13.04
N ALA A 506 -4.80 -23.56 12.80
CA ALA A 506 -4.21 -23.89 11.49
C ALA A 506 -5.14 -24.76 10.64
N ASP A 507 -6.45 -24.49 10.71
CA ASP A 507 -7.50 -25.19 9.98
C ASP A 507 -8.32 -24.22 9.08
N VAL A 508 -9.37 -24.75 8.45
CA VAL A 508 -10.22 -23.98 7.54
C VAL A 508 -11.02 -22.88 8.26
N ASP A 509 -11.40 -23.11 9.52
CA ASP A 509 -12.19 -22.15 10.31
C ASP A 509 -11.32 -21.02 10.85
N GLY A 510 -10.12 -21.33 11.34
CA GLY A 510 -9.11 -20.36 11.74
C GLY A 510 -8.64 -19.51 10.56
N ALA A 511 -8.44 -20.11 9.38
CA ALA A 511 -8.16 -19.36 8.15
C ALA A 511 -9.31 -18.39 7.79
N HIS A 512 -10.57 -18.81 7.96
CA HIS A 512 -11.72 -17.96 7.71
C HIS A 512 -11.83 -16.81 8.72
N ILE A 513 -11.65 -17.07 10.02
CA ILE A 513 -11.64 -16.02 11.07
C ILE A 513 -10.52 -15.02 10.82
N ARG A 514 -9.33 -15.50 10.45
CA ARG A 514 -8.20 -14.65 10.06
C ARG A 514 -8.58 -13.71 8.92
N THR A 515 -9.21 -14.22 7.85
CA THR A 515 -9.67 -13.40 6.72
C THR A 515 -10.70 -12.35 7.16
N LEU A 516 -11.65 -12.72 8.02
CA LEU A 516 -12.66 -11.78 8.55
C LEU A 516 -12.03 -10.67 9.40
N LEU A 517 -11.06 -11.01 10.26
CA LEU A 517 -10.33 -10.04 11.08
C LEU A 517 -9.47 -9.11 10.24
N LEU A 518 -8.76 -9.64 9.23
CA LEU A 518 -7.99 -8.81 8.30
C LEU A 518 -8.90 -7.84 7.54
N THR A 519 -10.07 -8.30 7.10
CA THR A 519 -11.07 -7.45 6.45
C THR A 519 -11.54 -6.34 7.40
N LEU A 520 -11.84 -6.67 8.65
CA LEU A 520 -12.22 -5.69 9.68
C LEU A 520 -11.12 -4.65 9.92
N PHE A 521 -9.87 -5.08 10.09
CA PHE A 521 -8.75 -4.18 10.32
C PHE A 521 -8.50 -3.29 9.12
N TYR A 522 -8.53 -3.84 7.92
CA TYR A 522 -8.33 -3.09 6.71
C TYR A 522 -9.44 -2.05 6.47
N ARG A 523 -10.72 -2.41 6.67
CA ARG A 523 -11.85 -1.51 6.42
C ARG A 523 -12.07 -0.46 7.52
N TYR A 524 -11.85 -0.79 8.79
CA TYR A 524 -12.24 0.08 9.92
C TYR A 524 -11.10 0.47 10.86
N MET A 525 -9.92 -0.14 10.71
CA MET A 525 -8.74 0.17 11.51
C MET A 525 -7.49 0.29 10.64
N ARG A 526 -7.65 0.76 9.39
CA ARG A 526 -6.59 0.83 8.38
C ARG A 526 -5.29 1.48 8.89
N PRO A 527 -5.34 2.57 9.69
CA PRO A 527 -4.12 3.15 10.22
C PRO A 527 -3.31 2.21 11.14
N LEU A 528 -3.92 1.20 11.77
CA LEU A 528 -3.14 0.17 12.50
C LEU A 528 -2.35 -0.74 11.57
N VAL A 529 -2.91 -1.06 10.40
CA VAL A 529 -2.24 -1.88 9.39
C VAL A 529 -1.09 -1.07 8.78
N GLU A 530 -1.33 0.19 8.45
CA GLU A 530 -0.33 1.12 7.89
C GLU A 530 0.79 1.45 8.89
N ALA A 531 0.46 1.62 10.17
CA ALA A 531 1.45 1.74 11.24
C ALA A 531 2.24 0.43 11.49
N GLY A 532 1.81 -0.68 10.87
CA GLY A 532 2.47 -1.98 10.99
C GLY A 532 2.27 -2.65 12.34
N TYR A 533 1.12 -2.42 12.98
CA TYR A 533 0.79 -3.00 14.28
C TYR A 533 0.09 -4.36 14.19
N VAL A 534 -0.33 -4.80 13.00
CA VAL A 534 -1.08 -6.06 12.83
C VAL A 534 -0.15 -7.21 12.46
N TYR A 535 -0.24 -8.31 13.20
CA TYR A 535 0.58 -9.51 13.06
C TYR A 535 -0.28 -10.77 13.04
N ILE A 536 0.24 -11.83 12.41
CA ILE A 536 -0.35 -13.17 12.41
C ILE A 536 0.65 -14.10 13.06
N ALA A 537 0.22 -14.79 14.12
CA ALA A 537 1.04 -15.80 14.78
C ALA A 537 1.26 -17.01 13.87
N GLN A 538 2.42 -17.65 13.97
CA GLN A 538 2.75 -18.87 13.22
C GLN A 538 3.07 -20.01 14.21
N PRO A 539 2.03 -20.69 14.74
CA PRO A 539 2.24 -21.86 15.59
C PRO A 539 2.91 -23.00 14.81
N PRO A 540 3.65 -23.90 15.49
CA PRO A 540 4.30 -25.02 14.84
C PRO A 540 3.29 -26.08 14.38
N LEU A 541 3.59 -26.75 13.26
CA LEU A 541 2.77 -27.82 12.71
C LEU A 541 3.10 -29.18 13.34
N TYR A 542 4.36 -29.37 13.72
CA TYR A 542 4.87 -30.64 14.26
C TYR A 542 5.69 -30.43 15.53
N GLN A 543 5.59 -31.39 16.45
CA GLN A 543 6.54 -31.63 17.53
C GLN A 543 7.23 -32.98 17.29
N VAL A 544 8.55 -32.98 17.25
CA VAL A 544 9.38 -34.18 17.17
C VAL A 544 10.12 -34.35 18.49
N LYS A 545 9.92 -35.49 19.16
CA LYS A 545 10.53 -35.83 20.44
C LYS A 545 11.38 -37.09 20.33
N GLN A 546 12.67 -36.98 20.63
CA GLN A 546 13.59 -38.12 20.69
C GLN A 546 14.39 -38.06 22.00
N GLY A 547 14.09 -38.96 22.94
CA GLY A 547 14.67 -38.94 24.28
C GLY A 547 14.29 -37.65 25.04
N LYS A 548 15.30 -36.83 25.37
CA LYS A 548 15.12 -35.53 26.04
C LYS A 548 15.01 -34.34 25.06
N VAL A 549 15.29 -34.55 23.78
CA VAL A 549 15.24 -33.49 22.77
C VAL A 549 13.81 -33.37 22.26
N VAL A 550 13.28 -32.15 22.31
CA VAL A 550 12.00 -31.76 21.72
C VAL A 550 12.29 -30.65 20.72
N LYS A 551 11.79 -30.80 19.49
CA LYS A 551 11.91 -29.78 18.46
C LYS A 551 10.57 -29.55 17.78
N TYR A 552 10.27 -28.27 17.56
CA TYR A 552 9.06 -27.83 16.88
C TYR A 552 9.38 -27.42 15.45
N LEU A 553 8.53 -27.79 14.49
CA LEU A 553 8.74 -27.60 13.06
C LEU A 553 7.48 -27.02 12.43
N ALA A 554 7.65 -26.14 11.45
CA ALA A 554 6.57 -25.35 10.84
C ALA A 554 6.05 -25.93 9.51
N SER A 555 6.76 -26.88 8.89
CA SER A 555 6.37 -27.44 7.59
C SER A 555 6.72 -28.92 7.44
N ASP A 556 6.09 -29.56 6.45
CA ASP A 556 6.42 -30.94 6.04
C ASP A 556 7.86 -31.08 5.54
N THR A 557 8.39 -30.04 4.89
CA THR A 557 9.78 -29.99 4.42
C THR A 557 10.74 -29.98 5.61
N GLU A 558 10.52 -29.08 6.57
CA GLU A 558 11.31 -29.01 7.81
C GLU A 558 11.23 -30.34 8.59
N LEU A 559 10.08 -31.02 8.58
CA LEU A 559 9.92 -32.34 9.19
C LEU A 559 10.80 -33.40 8.52
N LYS A 560 10.76 -33.50 7.19
CA LYS A 560 11.56 -34.49 6.45
C LYS A 560 13.06 -34.26 6.66
N GLU A 561 13.52 -33.03 6.48
CA GLU A 561 14.92 -32.65 6.69
C GLU A 561 15.37 -32.96 8.12
N TYR A 562 14.55 -32.62 9.12
CA TYR A 562 14.92 -32.90 10.51
C TYR A 562 14.97 -34.40 10.80
N LEU A 563 14.03 -35.18 10.29
CA LEU A 563 14.03 -36.64 10.47
C LEU A 563 15.26 -37.31 9.86
N GLU A 564 15.80 -36.79 8.74
CA GLU A 564 17.04 -37.28 8.13
C GLU A 564 18.28 -37.04 9.01
N THR A 565 18.25 -35.99 9.85
CA THR A 565 19.35 -35.69 10.77
C THR A 565 19.33 -36.50 12.08
N LEU A 566 18.23 -37.20 12.37
CA LEU A 566 18.07 -37.92 13.63
C LEU A 566 18.64 -39.34 13.56
N PRO A 567 19.29 -39.84 14.64
CA PRO A 567 19.73 -41.23 14.72
C PRO A 567 18.52 -42.19 14.68
N SER A 568 18.70 -43.38 14.09
CA SER A 568 17.63 -44.36 13.88
C SER A 568 17.02 -44.92 15.19
N THR A 569 17.74 -44.80 16.32
CA THR A 569 17.34 -45.32 17.63
C THR A 569 17.68 -44.30 18.73
N PRO A 570 16.77 -44.00 19.68
CA PRO A 570 15.39 -44.49 19.79
C PRO A 570 14.47 -43.85 18.74
N LYS A 571 13.39 -44.53 18.33
CA LYS A 571 12.47 -44.00 17.32
C LYS A 571 11.89 -42.63 17.76
N PRO A 572 11.95 -41.58 16.92
CA PRO A 572 11.36 -40.29 17.28
C PRO A 572 9.83 -40.38 17.33
N SER A 573 9.23 -39.75 18.34
CA SER A 573 7.79 -39.54 18.45
C SER A 573 7.42 -38.25 17.72
N ILE A 574 6.47 -38.32 16.80
CA ILE A 574 6.02 -37.16 16.02
C ILE A 574 4.57 -36.89 16.40
N GLN A 575 4.28 -35.69 16.88
CA GLN A 575 2.94 -35.19 17.13
C GLN A 575 2.66 -34.07 16.13
N ARG A 576 1.52 -34.14 15.43
CA ARG A 576 1.03 -33.07 14.56
C ARG A 576 -0.04 -32.30 15.32
N TYR A 577 0.10 -30.99 15.40
CA TYR A 577 -0.92 -30.13 15.97
C TYR A 577 -1.97 -29.79 14.92
N LYS A 578 -3.25 -29.88 15.28
CA LYS A 578 -4.36 -29.45 14.43
C LYS A 578 -4.96 -28.11 14.85
N GLY A 579 -4.90 -27.79 16.15
CA GLY A 579 -5.39 -26.54 16.70
C GLY A 579 -4.60 -26.12 17.94
N LEU A 580 -4.67 -24.85 18.29
CA LEU A 580 -3.97 -24.24 19.43
C LEU A 580 -4.45 -24.84 20.77
N GLY A 581 -5.69 -25.33 20.82
CA GLY A 581 -6.25 -25.99 22.00
C GLY A 581 -5.61 -27.34 22.36
N GLU A 582 -4.84 -27.94 21.44
CA GLU A 582 -4.08 -29.18 21.70
C GLU A 582 -2.75 -28.93 22.40
N MET A 583 -2.31 -27.67 22.47
CA MET A 583 -1.08 -27.26 23.13
C MET A 583 -1.36 -26.92 24.60
N ASP A 584 -0.51 -27.40 25.50
CA ASP A 584 -0.51 -26.89 26.87
C ASP A 584 0.04 -25.45 26.94
N LYS A 585 -0.11 -24.80 28.10
CA LYS A 585 0.27 -23.39 28.27
C LYS A 585 1.78 -23.16 28.13
N GLU A 586 2.61 -24.13 28.52
CA GLU A 586 4.06 -24.06 28.39
C GLU A 586 4.47 -24.17 26.92
N GLN A 587 3.91 -25.12 26.17
CA GLN A 587 4.14 -25.30 24.75
C GLN A 587 3.72 -24.08 23.95
N LEU A 588 2.54 -23.52 24.23
CA LEU A 588 2.03 -22.33 23.55
C LEU A 588 2.93 -21.11 23.81
N TRP A 589 3.43 -20.96 25.03
CA TRP A 589 4.40 -19.92 25.38
C TRP A 589 5.70 -20.09 24.59
N GLU A 590 6.34 -21.25 24.69
CA GLU A 590 7.67 -21.50 24.12
C GLU A 590 7.71 -21.35 22.59
N THR A 591 6.61 -21.67 21.92
CA THR A 591 6.57 -21.77 20.46
C THR A 591 5.98 -20.55 19.78
N THR A 592 4.93 -19.95 20.35
CA THR A 592 4.06 -19.02 19.63
C THR A 592 3.96 -17.65 20.30
N MET A 593 4.08 -17.59 21.64
CA MET A 593 3.89 -16.32 22.37
C MET A 593 5.19 -15.67 22.84
N ASN A 594 6.24 -16.45 23.12
CA ASN A 594 7.53 -15.94 23.62
C ASN A 594 8.25 -15.11 22.54
N PRO A 595 8.53 -13.80 22.77
CA PRO A 595 9.23 -12.95 21.82
C PRO A 595 10.61 -13.46 21.37
N GLU A 596 11.29 -14.28 22.17
CA GLU A 596 12.63 -14.79 21.84
C GLU A 596 12.60 -15.89 20.77
N ASN A 597 11.51 -16.66 20.70
CA ASN A 597 11.46 -17.90 19.90
C ASN A 597 10.34 -17.92 18.86
N ARG A 598 9.34 -17.03 18.97
CA ARG A 598 8.16 -17.06 18.10
C ARG A 598 8.46 -16.58 16.69
N ARG A 599 7.65 -17.05 15.75
CA ARG A 599 7.57 -16.53 14.37
C ARG A 599 6.23 -15.84 14.16
N MET A 600 6.24 -14.68 13.50
CA MET A 600 5.04 -13.93 13.15
C MET A 600 5.15 -13.35 11.75
N LEU A 601 4.03 -13.28 11.05
CA LEU A 601 3.94 -12.51 9.81
C LEU A 601 3.45 -11.10 10.14
N LYS A 602 4.13 -10.08 9.65
CA LYS A 602 3.69 -8.68 9.76
C LYS A 602 2.79 -8.36 8.58
N VAL A 603 1.58 -7.88 8.84
CA VAL A 603 0.64 -7.47 7.80
C VAL A 603 1.03 -6.07 7.31
N SER A 604 1.01 -5.85 6.00
CA SER A 604 1.25 -4.55 5.37
C SER A 604 0.34 -4.38 4.17
N VAL A 605 0.00 -3.12 3.84
CA VAL A 605 -0.76 -2.78 2.63
C VAL A 605 0.25 -2.28 1.61
N ALA A 606 0.52 -3.08 0.57
CA ALA A 606 1.40 -2.67 -0.53
C ALA A 606 0.68 -1.75 -1.52
N ASP A 607 -0.56 -2.08 -1.84
CA ASP A 607 -1.44 -1.32 -2.73
C ASP A 607 -2.86 -1.37 -2.15
N ALA A 608 -3.43 -0.20 -1.87
CA ALA A 608 -4.76 -0.08 -1.30
C ALA A 608 -5.87 -0.41 -2.31
N ALA A 609 -5.73 0.01 -3.57
CA ALA A 609 -6.73 -0.24 -4.59
C ALA A 609 -6.83 -1.73 -4.93
N GLU A 610 -5.69 -2.42 -4.98
CA GLU A 610 -5.65 -3.87 -5.17
C GLU A 610 -6.20 -4.63 -3.96
N ALA A 611 -5.77 -4.26 -2.75
CA ALA A 611 -6.27 -4.86 -1.51
C ALA A 611 -7.80 -4.69 -1.40
N ASP A 612 -8.31 -3.50 -1.74
CA ASP A 612 -9.74 -3.20 -1.82
C ASP A 612 -10.48 -4.14 -2.75
N LYS A 613 -9.96 -4.34 -3.96
CA LYS A 613 -10.57 -5.20 -4.97
C LYS A 613 -10.57 -6.66 -4.55
N VAL A 614 -9.45 -7.14 -3.98
CA VAL A 614 -9.32 -8.51 -3.50
C VAL A 614 -10.29 -8.76 -2.35
N LEU A 615 -10.40 -7.83 -1.40
CA LEU A 615 -11.33 -7.95 -0.28
C LEU A 615 -12.79 -7.89 -0.74
N ASP A 616 -13.15 -6.97 -1.65
CA ASP A 616 -14.50 -6.89 -2.20
C ASP A 616 -14.88 -8.17 -2.97
N MET A 617 -13.98 -8.70 -3.80
CA MET A 617 -14.20 -9.97 -4.51
C MET A 617 -14.38 -11.16 -3.54
N LEU A 618 -13.51 -11.28 -2.53
CA LEU A 618 -13.51 -12.42 -1.62
C LEU A 618 -14.59 -12.32 -0.53
N MET A 619 -14.95 -11.10 -0.10
CA MET A 619 -15.80 -10.88 1.07
C MET A 619 -17.12 -10.17 0.74
N GLY A 620 -17.26 -9.53 -0.41
CA GLY A 620 -18.44 -8.77 -0.83
C GLY A 620 -19.66 -9.62 -1.20
N ASP A 621 -20.68 -9.01 -1.79
CA ASP A 621 -21.97 -9.68 -2.03
C ASP A 621 -22.05 -10.52 -3.29
N ARG A 622 -21.17 -10.29 -4.27
CA ARG A 622 -21.19 -10.99 -5.55
C ARG A 622 -20.55 -12.37 -5.48
N VAL A 623 -21.24 -13.38 -6.00
CA VAL A 623 -20.79 -14.78 -5.97
C VAL A 623 -19.93 -15.12 -7.18
N GLU A 624 -20.27 -14.60 -8.36
CA GLU A 624 -19.62 -14.95 -9.63
C GLU A 624 -18.12 -14.60 -9.66
N PRO A 625 -17.66 -13.39 -9.28
CA PRO A 625 -16.23 -13.05 -9.30
C PRO A 625 -15.44 -13.95 -8.35
N ARG A 626 -16.00 -14.23 -7.17
CA ARG A 626 -15.41 -15.14 -6.19
C ARG A 626 -15.31 -16.57 -6.70
N ARG A 627 -16.38 -17.07 -7.35
CA ARG A 627 -16.40 -18.41 -7.93
C ARG A 627 -15.29 -18.54 -8.97
N LYS A 628 -15.20 -17.58 -9.90
CA LYS A 628 -14.16 -17.56 -10.93
C LYS A 628 -12.75 -17.52 -10.31
N PHE A 629 -12.53 -16.69 -9.30
CA PHE A 629 -11.27 -16.65 -8.58
C PHE A 629 -10.92 -18.01 -7.96
N ILE A 630 -11.89 -18.67 -7.31
CA ILE A 630 -11.68 -20.01 -6.74
C ILE A 630 -11.36 -21.02 -7.84
N GLU A 631 -12.06 -20.99 -8.98
CA GLU A 631 -11.82 -21.89 -10.12
C GLU A 631 -10.43 -21.68 -10.74
N ASP A 632 -10.04 -20.43 -10.99
CA ASP A 632 -8.74 -20.05 -11.56
C ASP A 632 -7.57 -20.47 -10.63
N ASN A 633 -7.79 -20.44 -9.31
CA ASN A 633 -6.79 -20.75 -8.29
C ASN A 633 -6.93 -22.17 -7.69
N ALA A 634 -7.90 -22.98 -8.13
CA ALA A 634 -8.18 -24.30 -7.56
C ALA A 634 -6.99 -25.26 -7.65
N LYS A 635 -6.08 -25.06 -8.63
CA LYS A 635 -4.87 -25.86 -8.82
C LYS A 635 -3.87 -25.77 -7.66
N TYR A 636 -3.99 -24.76 -6.80
CA TYR A 636 -3.14 -24.57 -5.62
C TYR A 636 -3.67 -25.25 -4.35
N VAL A 637 -4.88 -25.85 -4.40
CA VAL A 637 -5.50 -26.51 -3.25
C VAL A 637 -4.92 -27.92 -3.09
N GLN A 638 -4.02 -28.10 -2.12
CA GLN A 638 -3.45 -29.42 -1.79
C GLN A 638 -4.29 -30.22 -0.78
N ASN A 639 -5.17 -29.57 -0.01
CA ASN A 639 -6.01 -30.21 1.00
C ASN A 639 -7.47 -29.78 0.81
N LEU A 640 -8.25 -30.58 0.09
CA LEU A 640 -9.70 -30.60 0.19
C LEU A 640 -10.06 -31.67 1.22
N ASP A 641 -10.56 -31.27 2.38
CA ASP A 641 -11.37 -32.17 3.20
C ASP A 641 -12.67 -32.42 2.41
N VAL A 642 -12.82 -33.64 1.88
CA VAL A 642 -14.04 -34.14 1.24
C VAL A 642 -14.89 -34.85 2.28
#